data_AF-A0A5J5PW39-F1
#
_entry.id   AF-A0A5J5PW39-F1
#
_cell.length_a   1.000
_cell.length_b   1.000
_cell.length_c   1.000
_cell.angle_alpha   90.00
_cell.angle_beta   90.00
_cell.angle_gamma   90.00
#
_symmetry.space_group_name_H-M   'P 1'
#
loop_
_entity.id
_entity.type
_entity.pdbx_description
1 polymer ?
#
loop_
_entity_poly.entity_id
_entity_poly.type
_entity_poly.pdbx_seq_one_letter_code
_entity_poly.pdbx_strand_id
1 'polypeptide(L)'
;MASSSSSSTLMKYHVFLSFRGEDTRLNFTTHLLQALKDEGLDVFFDEEKLEKGEQLSQALSRAIAVSSISIIVLSADYASSKSCLLELSDIMDRYSVEQQIVLPIFYHVNPSDVENIDGSFKKSFDEHETRRSVDEVKQWKTAFAEVGKLQGWHIDGSISDRPETQYIKDIVAYVMQKLMKHQVFLSLGEDTRLNFSNHLVNALEKVGINVFPDNETLKKGEKLPPTYSRAISASNLSILVLSKAYASSKSCLGELSDIMDRKHNPTDKHIVLPVFYHVDPSDVRNSGGHFKTSFEVHESEQPADRVQKWKTAFEEVGKLKGWHIEGGKFDRPETEYIKDVEYVIEKLTNIGFESASEELVGIEYQKNAILKLIKQKDCRVIGLWGMGGQGKSTLAEAVYKKFSSEFESHWFLQNVRVKVKKKGKESLRNKFLSKLLKSNVDIGTPSIGSTLTQERLNKKKVLVVLDDVDDSDQIDYMGVKHFGYGSKTIITSRDRQVLESGGADTIHEVKGLNKNHSLQLLSTFAFKQLNPAVGFEDLSRRFVKYTQGNPLALKVLGSDLGSDLNKSINYWESKAEKLKDCPPEKKISEALRSSYDGLDLVEQNIFLDIACFFKGEPMERAKLILSGCYKGAECGINKLVDKCLINVSSTNFSLDYFGYSTMGPRKLLRDAISMHDMLEEMGKDIGKCSRLWNLKDVEEVLKHNKGTDRIQGIKVDLSRMGNLLFQPSAFESMIKLRYIFFYFPRSWLRKEHEEYKKLHTYQDDIISLPDELRYLVWHYYPFKSLSSSYNPKNLIALELPYGKMEQLWNEVHQDLVHLRRINLFSCKNLKKIPNLSGAVNLKRLDCENCESLVELPSLAHLTSLRTLYLMGCRSLKKFPEIPNNFDTLNLSETGIKMVPDFIELLDRLQRLTLTNSMVKDVSSNISKLKSLEVLDLSGCPIVKFPTVDVRSASFRFKSLKYMHMNRCKSLKLLSELPPYLLYLNVHGCTSLKKVSFADQNLYQFDSLGDERDGVFRMLFCNCFNLNQESINNIEENAMLKIRFLAKKWAARFDCCGKIPDLSSLICCFPGNKISANKFKCQSMNSSLSLKIAPNGGGGSRFLVFVFCLVADLTHCRYISNVECICRYQLTAADGGNDGGGGGYEKLRSKISLLLFPKPEMYKDYHLFILSTADMVKEDQNYEEASFKFYIRLLDLRRGGKEYIKVERCGVHVFYVDAERCYR
;
A
#
# COMPACT_ATOMS: atom_id res chain seq x y z
N MET A 1 -34.89 -23.02 -35.58
CA MET A 1 -35.01 -24.02 -34.50
C MET A 1 -34.47 -23.38 -33.23
N ALA A 2 -35.36 -23.10 -32.29
CA ALA A 2 -35.06 -22.42 -31.03
C ALA A 2 -34.60 -23.44 -29.99
N SER A 3 -33.55 -23.11 -29.23
CA SER A 3 -33.28 -23.71 -27.92
C SER A 3 -33.33 -22.57 -26.89
N SER A 4 -34.43 -22.51 -26.15
CA SER A 4 -34.63 -21.59 -25.03
C SER A 4 -33.84 -22.08 -23.81
N SER A 5 -32.77 -21.38 -23.44
CA SER A 5 -32.22 -21.45 -22.08
C SER A 5 -32.77 -20.26 -21.30
N SER A 6 -33.78 -20.51 -20.47
CA SER A 6 -34.27 -19.55 -19.48
C SER A 6 -33.65 -19.90 -18.13
N SER A 7 -32.68 -19.09 -17.69
CA SER A 7 -32.28 -19.00 -16.28
C SER A 7 -32.53 -17.56 -15.85
N SER A 8 -33.80 -17.21 -15.75
CA SER A 8 -34.23 -16.09 -14.93
C SER A 8 -34.27 -16.59 -13.48
N THR A 9 -33.47 -16.01 -12.60
CA THR A 9 -33.62 -16.16 -11.15
C THR A 9 -34.98 -15.58 -10.74
N LEU A 10 -36.01 -16.43 -10.77
CA LEU A 10 -37.34 -16.12 -10.22
C LEU A 10 -37.17 -15.88 -8.71
N MET A 11 -37.54 -14.69 -8.25
CA MET A 11 -37.67 -14.36 -6.83
C MET A 11 -38.55 -15.43 -6.16
N LYS A 12 -38.07 -16.03 -5.06
CA LYS A 12 -38.75 -17.13 -4.36
C LYS A 12 -39.36 -16.57 -3.07
N TYR A 13 -40.68 -16.40 -3.01
CA TYR A 13 -41.36 -15.98 -1.80
C TYR A 13 -41.44 -17.15 -0.80
N HIS A 14 -41.33 -16.85 0.49
CA HIS A 14 -41.48 -17.86 1.55
C HIS A 14 -42.96 -18.13 1.83
N VAL A 15 -43.78 -17.08 1.88
CA VAL A 15 -45.21 -17.15 2.20
C VAL A 15 -46.03 -16.32 1.22
N PHE A 16 -47.14 -16.87 0.73
CA PHE A 16 -48.22 -16.15 0.05
C PHE A 16 -49.38 -15.92 1.03
N LEU A 17 -49.87 -14.69 1.13
CA LEU A 17 -50.97 -14.36 2.04
C LEU A 17 -52.23 -13.98 1.24
N SER A 18 -53.27 -14.81 1.28
CA SER A 18 -54.56 -14.55 0.64
C SER A 18 -55.59 -14.13 1.69
N PHE A 19 -56.26 -12.99 1.47
CA PHE A 19 -57.19 -12.40 2.42
C PHE A 19 -58.13 -11.42 1.72
N ARG A 20 -59.28 -11.15 2.36
CA ARG A 20 -60.16 -10.05 1.94
C ARG A 20 -59.67 -8.73 2.55
N GLY A 21 -59.24 -7.81 1.69
CA GLY A 21 -58.66 -6.54 2.12
C GLY A 21 -59.61 -5.63 2.90
N GLU A 22 -60.91 -5.65 2.58
CA GLU A 22 -61.90 -4.83 3.30
C GLU A 22 -62.14 -5.32 4.75
N ASP A 23 -61.94 -6.62 5.01
CA ASP A 23 -62.33 -7.26 6.27
C ASP A 23 -61.19 -7.26 7.29
N THR A 24 -59.96 -7.52 6.83
CA THR A 24 -58.84 -7.87 7.72
C THR A 24 -57.55 -7.07 7.51
N ARG A 25 -57.48 -6.21 6.48
CA ARG A 25 -56.23 -5.54 6.10
C ARG A 25 -55.68 -4.65 7.21
N LEU A 26 -56.50 -3.87 7.90
CA LEU A 26 -56.03 -2.88 8.88
C LEU A 26 -55.89 -3.42 10.32
N ASN A 27 -56.19 -4.70 10.56
CA ASN A 27 -56.12 -5.35 11.87
C ASN A 27 -55.23 -6.60 11.82
N PHE A 28 -55.81 -7.79 11.96
CA PHE A 28 -55.15 -9.09 12.05
C PHE A 28 -54.12 -9.34 10.94
N THR A 29 -54.47 -9.08 9.67
CA THR A 29 -53.63 -9.40 8.52
C THR A 29 -52.37 -8.52 8.44
N THR A 30 -52.44 -7.22 8.78
CA THR A 30 -51.24 -6.37 8.85
C THR A 30 -50.34 -6.75 10.02
N HIS A 31 -50.92 -7.11 11.17
CA HIS A 31 -50.12 -7.57 12.31
C HIS A 31 -49.45 -8.92 12.04
N LEU A 32 -50.11 -9.85 11.35
CA LEU A 32 -49.54 -11.12 10.90
C LEU A 32 -48.43 -10.91 9.85
N LEU A 33 -48.64 -10.01 8.88
CA LEU A 33 -47.63 -9.64 7.90
C LEU A 33 -46.38 -9.07 8.57
N GLN A 34 -46.55 -8.12 9.50
CA GLN A 34 -45.44 -7.50 10.21
C GLN A 34 -44.68 -8.54 11.05
N ALA A 35 -45.38 -9.42 11.76
CA ALA A 35 -44.76 -10.47 12.55
C ALA A 35 -43.97 -11.48 11.70
N LEU A 36 -44.47 -11.86 10.52
CA LEU A 36 -43.74 -12.70 9.56
C LEU A 36 -42.50 -11.99 9.00
N LYS A 37 -42.60 -10.69 8.68
CA LYS A 37 -41.47 -9.86 8.19
C LYS A 37 -40.41 -9.60 9.27
N ASP A 38 -40.82 -9.38 10.52
CA ASP A 38 -39.92 -9.15 11.67
C ASP A 38 -39.02 -10.37 11.92
N GLU A 39 -39.51 -11.56 11.61
CA GLU A 39 -38.77 -12.82 11.67
C GLU A 39 -37.96 -13.10 10.38
N GLY A 40 -37.95 -12.17 9.42
CA GLY A 40 -37.10 -12.21 8.22
C GLY A 40 -37.66 -13.01 7.03
N LEU A 41 -38.96 -13.32 7.01
CA LEU A 41 -39.60 -14.03 5.91
C LEU A 41 -39.96 -13.09 4.75
N ASP A 42 -39.73 -13.57 3.53
CA ASP A 42 -40.20 -12.90 2.31
C ASP A 42 -41.65 -13.28 2.04
N VAL A 43 -42.57 -12.36 2.34
CA VAL A 43 -44.01 -12.58 2.25
C VAL A 43 -44.57 -11.80 1.06
N PHE A 44 -45.20 -12.49 0.13
CA PHE A 44 -45.98 -11.83 -0.91
C PHE A 44 -47.27 -11.27 -0.29
N PHE A 45 -47.40 -9.95 -0.36
CA PHE A 45 -48.54 -9.20 0.14
C PHE A 45 -48.94 -8.17 -0.91
N ASP A 46 -50.21 -8.17 -1.29
CA ASP A 46 -50.74 -7.27 -2.30
C ASP A 46 -50.80 -5.80 -1.78
N GLU A 47 -49.67 -5.09 -1.88
CA GLU A 47 -49.61 -3.63 -1.72
C GLU A 47 -50.17 -2.98 -2.98
N GLU A 48 -51.07 -1.98 -2.85
CA GLU A 48 -51.77 -1.26 -3.92
C GLU A 48 -50.84 -0.51 -4.92
N LYS A 49 -50.00 -1.24 -5.67
CA LYS A 49 -49.04 -0.70 -6.64
C LYS A 49 -49.03 -1.43 -7.98
N LEU A 50 -50.01 -2.28 -8.25
CA LEU A 50 -50.14 -2.95 -9.55
C LEU A 50 -51.40 -2.47 -10.27
N GLU A 51 -51.21 -1.76 -11.38
CA GLU A 51 -52.28 -1.17 -12.21
C GLU A 51 -53.27 -2.24 -12.71
N LYS A 52 -54.57 -1.94 -12.65
CA LYS A 52 -55.68 -2.85 -12.94
C LYS A 52 -55.63 -3.41 -14.38
N GLY A 53 -55.53 -4.73 -14.54
CA GLY A 53 -55.68 -5.45 -15.81
C GLY A 53 -55.29 -6.95 -15.73
N GLU A 54 -55.44 -7.71 -16.83
CA GLU A 54 -55.12 -9.16 -16.97
C GLU A 54 -53.68 -9.54 -16.56
N GLN A 55 -52.78 -8.57 -16.40
CA GLN A 55 -51.43 -8.79 -15.87
C GLN A 55 -51.42 -9.10 -14.36
N LEU A 56 -52.44 -8.72 -13.59
CA LEU A 56 -52.55 -8.95 -12.15
C LEU A 56 -52.77 -10.45 -11.84
N SER A 57 -53.64 -11.13 -12.58
CA SER A 57 -53.92 -12.56 -12.37
C SER A 57 -52.71 -13.43 -12.70
N GLN A 58 -51.94 -13.09 -13.74
CA GLN A 58 -50.69 -13.80 -14.05
C GLN A 58 -49.60 -13.56 -13.00
N ALA A 59 -49.51 -12.35 -12.44
CA ALA A 59 -48.56 -12.05 -11.37
C ALA A 59 -48.89 -12.79 -10.07
N LEU A 60 -50.17 -12.81 -9.69
CA LEU A 60 -50.68 -13.54 -8.52
C LEU A 60 -50.48 -15.05 -8.68
N SER A 61 -50.85 -15.63 -9.83
CA SER A 61 -50.66 -17.06 -10.07
C SER A 61 -49.17 -17.47 -10.06
N ARG A 62 -48.27 -16.60 -10.56
CA ARG A 62 -46.81 -16.81 -10.44
C ARG A 62 -46.33 -16.68 -9.00
N ALA A 63 -46.83 -15.72 -8.24
CA ALA A 63 -46.47 -15.54 -6.83
C ALA A 63 -46.89 -16.74 -5.99
N ILE A 64 -48.09 -17.29 -6.22
CA ILE A 64 -48.55 -18.53 -5.62
C ILE A 64 -47.63 -19.69 -6.03
N ALA A 65 -47.25 -19.79 -7.32
CA ALA A 65 -46.36 -20.84 -7.82
C ALA A 65 -45.00 -20.92 -7.13
N VAL A 66 -44.42 -19.76 -6.81
CA VAL A 66 -43.07 -19.66 -6.26
C VAL A 66 -43.06 -19.60 -4.73
N SER A 67 -44.23 -19.63 -4.08
CA SER A 67 -44.38 -19.57 -2.63
C SER A 67 -44.40 -20.94 -1.97
N SER A 68 -43.70 -21.11 -0.85
CA SER A 68 -43.60 -22.40 -0.17
C SER A 68 -44.82 -22.72 0.71
N ILE A 69 -45.43 -21.68 1.30
CA ILE A 69 -46.62 -21.77 2.14
C ILE A 69 -47.65 -20.73 1.68
N SER A 70 -48.92 -21.12 1.59
CA SER A 70 -50.04 -20.22 1.34
C SER A 70 -50.93 -20.13 2.59
N ILE A 71 -50.99 -18.96 3.21
CA ILE A 71 -51.87 -18.67 4.35
C ILE A 71 -53.14 -18.02 3.81
N ILE A 72 -54.30 -18.58 4.14
CA ILE A 72 -55.61 -18.11 3.69
C ILE A 72 -56.38 -17.59 4.91
N VAL A 73 -56.64 -16.29 4.96
CA VAL A 73 -57.46 -15.67 6.02
C VAL A 73 -58.90 -15.58 5.53
N LEU A 74 -59.72 -16.57 5.90
CA LEU A 74 -61.14 -16.65 5.58
C LEU A 74 -61.95 -15.79 6.55
N SER A 75 -62.51 -14.69 6.05
CA SER A 75 -63.40 -13.77 6.77
C SER A 75 -64.82 -13.82 6.21
N ALA A 76 -65.78 -13.19 6.90
CA ALA A 76 -67.20 -13.27 6.57
C ALA A 76 -67.55 -12.89 5.12
N ASP A 77 -66.83 -11.93 4.51
CA ASP A 77 -67.06 -11.46 3.15
C ASP A 77 -65.97 -11.92 2.15
N TYR A 78 -65.14 -12.90 2.53
CA TYR A 78 -64.09 -13.43 1.65
C TYR A 78 -64.64 -13.93 0.31
N ALA A 79 -65.75 -14.68 0.33
CA ALA A 79 -66.37 -15.25 -0.87
C ALA A 79 -67.09 -14.20 -1.75
N SER A 80 -67.28 -12.96 -1.28
CA SER A 80 -67.82 -11.88 -2.12
C SER A 80 -66.81 -11.44 -3.21
N SER A 81 -65.51 -11.68 -2.98
CA SER A 81 -64.42 -11.21 -3.83
C SER A 81 -64.04 -12.20 -4.92
N LYS A 82 -64.21 -11.81 -6.20
CA LYS A 82 -63.73 -12.62 -7.33
C LYS A 82 -62.22 -12.90 -7.27
N SER A 83 -61.40 -11.93 -6.87
CA SER A 83 -59.93 -12.12 -6.80
C SER A 83 -59.56 -13.17 -5.76
N CYS A 84 -60.16 -13.10 -4.57
CA CYS A 84 -59.89 -14.04 -3.48
C CYS A 84 -60.33 -15.47 -3.84
N LEU A 85 -61.44 -15.62 -4.57
CA LEU A 85 -61.91 -16.93 -5.05
C LEU A 85 -61.03 -17.51 -6.17
N LEU A 86 -60.48 -16.67 -7.06
CA LEU A 86 -59.51 -17.09 -8.06
C LEU A 86 -58.18 -17.50 -7.41
N GLU A 87 -57.65 -16.70 -6.48
CA GLU A 87 -56.46 -17.05 -5.70
C GLU A 87 -56.66 -18.36 -4.95
N LEU A 88 -57.83 -18.55 -4.32
CA LEU A 88 -58.16 -19.78 -3.60
C LEU A 88 -58.17 -21.00 -4.53
N SER A 89 -58.78 -20.86 -5.71
CA SER A 89 -58.78 -21.93 -6.72
C SER A 89 -57.36 -22.27 -7.17
N ASP A 90 -56.54 -21.27 -7.48
CA ASP A 90 -55.14 -21.45 -7.88
C ASP A 90 -54.29 -22.11 -6.77
N ILE A 91 -54.51 -21.72 -5.51
CA ILE A 91 -53.84 -22.33 -4.34
C ILE A 91 -54.25 -23.80 -4.20
N MET A 92 -55.54 -24.11 -4.34
CA MET A 92 -56.06 -25.46 -4.15
C MET A 92 -55.74 -26.40 -5.31
N ASP A 93 -55.70 -25.89 -6.54
CA ASP A 93 -55.22 -26.65 -7.70
C ASP A 93 -53.75 -27.06 -7.48
N ARG A 94 -52.90 -26.16 -6.95
CA ARG A 94 -51.49 -26.46 -6.62
C ARG A 94 -51.34 -27.35 -5.39
N TYR A 95 -52.22 -27.22 -4.40
CA TYR A 95 -52.28 -28.14 -3.26
C TYR A 95 -52.51 -29.58 -3.73
N SER A 96 -53.33 -29.78 -4.78
CA SER A 96 -53.63 -31.11 -5.32
C SER A 96 -52.52 -31.75 -6.17
N VAL A 97 -51.63 -30.95 -6.80
CA VAL A 97 -50.63 -31.44 -7.77
C VAL A 97 -49.16 -31.26 -7.33
N GLU A 98 -48.82 -30.19 -6.60
CA GLU A 98 -47.42 -29.73 -6.40
C GLU A 98 -46.96 -29.66 -4.92
N GLN A 99 -47.75 -30.20 -3.97
CA GLN A 99 -47.42 -30.25 -2.54
C GLN A 99 -47.16 -28.87 -1.88
N GLN A 100 -47.82 -27.78 -2.25
CA GLN A 100 -47.75 -26.52 -1.48
C GLN A 100 -48.41 -26.67 -0.10
N ILE A 101 -47.87 -26.06 0.98
CA ILE A 101 -48.52 -26.11 2.30
C ILE A 101 -49.61 -25.04 2.34
N VAL A 102 -50.86 -25.44 2.59
CA VAL A 102 -52.00 -24.52 2.73
C VAL A 102 -52.41 -24.41 4.18
N LEU A 103 -52.59 -23.18 4.65
CA LEU A 103 -52.86 -22.86 6.05
C LEU A 103 -54.11 -21.98 6.19
N PRO A 104 -55.30 -22.55 6.45
CA PRO A 104 -56.50 -21.76 6.64
C PRO A 104 -56.56 -21.15 8.05
N ILE A 105 -56.95 -19.88 8.10
CA ILE A 105 -57.29 -19.13 9.30
C ILE A 105 -58.75 -18.71 9.14
N PHE A 106 -59.61 -19.26 9.98
CA PHE A 106 -61.03 -18.95 10.02
C PHE A 106 -61.24 -17.76 10.97
N TYR A 107 -61.31 -16.56 10.40
CA TYR A 107 -61.37 -15.29 11.13
C TYR A 107 -62.82 -14.83 11.30
N HIS A 108 -63.35 -14.99 12.52
CA HIS A 108 -64.76 -14.74 12.89
C HIS A 108 -65.78 -15.50 12.04
N VAL A 109 -65.40 -16.69 11.54
CA VAL A 109 -66.26 -17.56 10.73
C VAL A 109 -66.07 -19.01 11.16
N ASN A 110 -67.16 -19.79 11.16
CA ASN A 110 -67.08 -21.19 11.56
C ASN A 110 -66.58 -22.05 10.37
N PRO A 111 -65.60 -22.95 10.56
CA PRO A 111 -65.14 -23.86 9.50
C PRO A 111 -66.26 -24.65 8.82
N SER A 112 -67.32 -25.02 9.57
CA SER A 112 -68.48 -25.72 9.02
C SER A 112 -69.24 -24.90 7.98
N ASP A 113 -69.25 -23.56 8.12
CA ASP A 113 -69.95 -22.66 7.20
C ASP A 113 -69.15 -22.49 5.90
N VAL A 114 -67.83 -22.65 5.97
CA VAL A 114 -66.94 -22.67 4.80
C VAL A 114 -67.07 -24.01 4.06
N GLU A 115 -67.05 -25.13 4.77
CA GLU A 115 -67.19 -26.47 4.18
C GLU A 115 -68.55 -26.65 3.49
N ASN A 116 -69.64 -26.25 4.14
CA ASN A 116 -71.00 -26.42 3.63
C ASN A 116 -71.50 -25.24 2.78
N ILE A 117 -70.69 -24.19 2.65
CA ILE A 117 -71.05 -22.94 1.96
C ILE A 117 -72.37 -22.38 2.52
N ASP A 118 -72.41 -22.20 3.83
CA ASP A 118 -73.56 -21.72 4.59
C ASP A 118 -73.34 -20.28 5.10
N GLY A 119 -74.31 -19.70 5.79
CA GLY A 119 -74.19 -18.36 6.38
C GLY A 119 -74.02 -17.24 5.33
N SER A 120 -73.08 -16.32 5.55
CA SER A 120 -72.80 -15.19 4.65
C SER A 120 -72.22 -15.62 3.29
N PHE A 121 -71.60 -16.80 3.24
CA PHE A 121 -70.98 -17.33 2.02
C PHE A 121 -72.01 -17.78 1.00
N LYS A 122 -73.13 -18.36 1.45
CA LYS A 122 -74.24 -18.78 0.57
C LYS A 122 -74.75 -17.62 -0.29
N LYS A 123 -75.04 -16.48 0.36
CA LYS A 123 -75.48 -15.26 -0.32
C LYS A 123 -74.44 -14.76 -1.33
N SER A 124 -73.16 -14.80 -0.96
CA SER A 124 -72.06 -14.37 -1.84
C SER A 124 -71.95 -15.24 -3.10
N PHE A 125 -72.09 -16.56 -2.96
CA PHE A 125 -72.05 -17.48 -4.10
C PHE A 125 -73.30 -17.39 -4.97
N ASP A 126 -74.50 -17.23 -4.38
CA ASP A 126 -75.74 -17.00 -5.13
C ASP A 126 -75.63 -15.74 -6.01
N GLU A 127 -75.01 -14.67 -5.50
CA GLU A 127 -74.74 -13.47 -6.29
C GLU A 127 -73.76 -13.71 -7.45
N HIS A 128 -72.71 -14.51 -7.27
CA HIS A 128 -71.78 -14.84 -8.35
C HIS A 128 -72.43 -15.71 -9.43
N GLU A 129 -73.32 -16.64 -9.06
CA GLU A 129 -74.08 -17.47 -10.02
C GLU A 129 -74.96 -16.63 -10.95
N THR A 130 -75.47 -15.48 -10.48
CA THR A 130 -76.25 -14.57 -11.35
C THR A 130 -75.39 -13.74 -12.31
N ARG A 131 -74.08 -13.64 -12.08
CA ARG A 131 -73.18 -12.70 -12.78
C ARG A 131 -72.08 -13.38 -13.60
N ARG A 132 -71.87 -14.70 -13.47
CA ARG A 132 -70.70 -15.44 -13.99
C ARG A 132 -71.08 -16.78 -14.62
N SER A 133 -70.11 -17.46 -15.25
CA SER A 133 -70.37 -18.78 -15.84
C SER A 133 -70.52 -19.85 -14.76
N VAL A 134 -71.39 -20.83 -15.02
CA VAL A 134 -71.69 -21.93 -14.08
C VAL A 134 -70.42 -22.73 -13.75
N ASP A 135 -69.53 -22.92 -14.74
CA ASP A 135 -68.29 -23.67 -14.56
C ASP A 135 -67.28 -22.95 -13.66
N GLU A 136 -67.12 -21.62 -13.78
CA GLU A 136 -66.25 -20.81 -12.91
C GLU A 136 -66.72 -20.91 -11.45
N VAL A 137 -68.01 -20.72 -11.21
CA VAL A 137 -68.56 -20.72 -9.83
C VAL A 137 -68.51 -22.12 -9.22
N LYS A 138 -68.72 -23.18 -10.03
CA LYS A 138 -68.61 -24.57 -9.57
C LYS A 138 -67.17 -24.90 -9.14
N GLN A 139 -66.16 -24.42 -9.86
CA GLN A 139 -64.76 -24.58 -9.49
C GLN A 139 -64.47 -23.89 -8.14
N TRP A 140 -64.93 -22.65 -7.96
CA TRP A 140 -64.75 -21.92 -6.71
C TRP A 140 -65.46 -22.57 -5.53
N LYS A 141 -66.71 -23.04 -5.70
CA LYS A 141 -67.44 -23.77 -4.65
C LYS A 141 -66.68 -25.02 -4.22
N THR A 142 -66.07 -25.73 -5.17
CA THR A 142 -65.27 -26.93 -4.90
C THR A 142 -64.01 -26.58 -4.11
N ALA A 143 -63.23 -25.59 -4.55
CA ALA A 143 -62.03 -25.14 -3.85
C ALA A 143 -62.34 -24.60 -2.44
N PHE A 144 -63.44 -23.85 -2.29
CA PHE A 144 -63.88 -23.28 -1.01
C PHE A 144 -64.28 -24.36 0.00
N ALA A 145 -65.05 -25.36 -0.44
CA ALA A 145 -65.43 -26.49 0.40
C ALA A 145 -64.22 -27.35 0.81
N GLU A 146 -63.28 -27.59 -0.11
CA GLU A 146 -62.06 -28.34 0.18
C GLU A 146 -61.16 -27.64 1.20
N VAL A 147 -61.06 -26.31 1.17
CA VAL A 147 -60.31 -25.53 2.18
C VAL A 147 -60.98 -25.62 3.55
N GLY A 148 -62.32 -25.66 3.60
CA GLY A 148 -63.08 -25.82 4.85
C GLY A 148 -62.79 -27.15 5.57
N LYS A 149 -62.40 -28.20 4.84
CA LYS A 149 -62.02 -29.51 5.39
C LYS A 149 -60.61 -29.54 6.00
N LEU A 150 -59.77 -28.56 5.69
CA LEU A 150 -58.39 -28.51 6.18
C LEU A 150 -58.36 -28.05 7.64
N GLN A 151 -57.43 -28.63 8.41
CA GLN A 151 -57.20 -28.21 9.79
C GLN A 151 -56.55 -26.82 9.82
N GLY A 152 -57.18 -25.87 10.51
CA GLY A 152 -56.76 -24.46 10.58
C GLY A 152 -56.95 -23.82 11.95
N TRP A 153 -56.61 -22.53 12.06
CA TRP A 153 -56.85 -21.76 13.28
C TRP A 153 -58.24 -21.14 13.21
N HIS A 154 -59.07 -21.43 14.19
CA HIS A 154 -60.35 -20.77 14.39
C HIS A 154 -60.20 -19.62 15.39
N ILE A 155 -60.50 -18.41 14.93
CA ILE A 155 -60.48 -17.17 15.73
C ILE A 155 -61.93 -16.72 15.84
N ASP A 156 -62.55 -16.98 16.98
CA ASP A 156 -63.97 -16.74 17.23
C ASP A 156 -64.21 -15.26 17.60
N GLY A 157 -63.28 -14.65 18.35
CA GLY A 157 -63.37 -13.25 18.77
C GLY A 157 -64.32 -12.98 19.93
N SER A 158 -64.84 -14.03 20.57
CA SER A 158 -65.65 -13.94 21.77
C SER A 158 -64.80 -13.52 22.99
N ILE A 159 -65.45 -13.01 24.05
CA ILE A 159 -64.77 -12.56 25.29
C ILE A 159 -64.01 -13.72 25.99
N SER A 160 -64.40 -14.97 25.69
CA SER A 160 -63.75 -16.20 26.15
C SER A 160 -62.59 -16.68 25.26
N ASP A 161 -62.37 -16.04 24.11
CA ASP A 161 -61.32 -16.41 23.16
C ASP A 161 -59.95 -15.85 23.60
N ARG A 162 -58.87 -16.47 23.14
CA ARG A 162 -57.50 -16.01 23.43
C ARG A 162 -57.15 -14.78 22.58
N PRO A 163 -56.26 -13.88 23.05
CA PRO A 163 -55.90 -12.69 22.29
C PRO A 163 -55.33 -12.99 20.89
N GLU A 164 -55.70 -12.20 19.88
CA GLU A 164 -55.20 -12.33 18.51
C GLU A 164 -53.66 -12.31 18.42
N THR A 165 -53.00 -11.56 19.30
CA THR A 165 -51.53 -11.53 19.38
C THR A 165 -50.92 -12.89 19.71
N GLN A 166 -51.64 -13.74 20.45
CA GLN A 166 -51.19 -15.10 20.75
C GLN A 166 -51.40 -16.02 19.55
N TYR A 167 -52.51 -15.89 18.82
CA TYR A 167 -52.71 -16.57 17.53
C TYR A 167 -51.59 -16.22 16.55
N ILE A 168 -51.25 -14.94 16.39
CA ILE A 168 -50.17 -14.50 15.49
C ILE A 168 -48.83 -15.11 15.88
N LYS A 169 -48.48 -15.12 17.18
CA LYS A 169 -47.25 -15.77 17.65
C LYS A 169 -47.21 -17.26 17.32
N ASP A 170 -48.30 -17.97 17.56
CA ASP A 170 -48.37 -19.40 17.30
C ASP A 170 -48.33 -19.72 15.80
N ILE A 171 -49.00 -18.91 14.97
CA ILE A 171 -48.98 -19.03 13.50
C ILE A 171 -47.57 -18.76 12.97
N VAL A 172 -46.92 -17.69 13.42
CA VAL A 172 -45.54 -17.36 13.00
C VAL A 172 -44.55 -18.44 13.44
N ALA A 173 -44.69 -18.95 14.67
CA ALA A 173 -43.88 -20.07 15.16
C ALA A 173 -44.09 -21.34 14.32
N TYR A 174 -45.33 -21.65 13.97
CA TYR A 174 -45.66 -22.78 13.10
C TYR A 174 -45.09 -22.62 11.69
N VAL A 175 -45.26 -21.44 11.09
CA VAL A 175 -44.70 -21.09 9.77
C VAL A 175 -43.18 -21.19 9.79
N MET A 176 -42.53 -20.68 10.84
CA MET A 176 -41.08 -20.81 11.02
C MET A 176 -40.64 -22.25 11.18
N GLN A 177 -41.34 -23.05 11.96
CA GLN A 177 -41.05 -24.49 12.10
C GLN A 177 -41.13 -25.22 10.75
N LYS A 178 -42.10 -24.86 9.89
CA LYS A 178 -42.27 -25.48 8.57
C LYS A 178 -41.28 -24.98 7.51
N LEU A 179 -40.79 -23.74 7.63
CA LEU A 179 -39.81 -23.14 6.70
C LEU A 179 -38.35 -23.39 7.09
N MET A 180 -38.07 -23.70 8.36
CA MET A 180 -36.73 -24.04 8.82
C MET A 180 -36.22 -25.31 8.12
N LYS A 181 -35.10 -25.20 7.42
CA LYS A 181 -34.32 -26.38 7.02
C LYS A 181 -33.80 -27.03 8.31
N HIS A 182 -34.38 -28.15 8.69
CA HIS A 182 -33.92 -28.95 9.81
C HIS A 182 -32.46 -29.33 9.57
N GLN A 183 -31.59 -29.20 10.57
CA GLN A 183 -30.18 -29.60 10.40
C GLN A 183 -30.02 -31.11 10.63
N VAL A 184 -30.86 -31.68 11.49
CA VAL A 184 -30.81 -33.09 11.91
C VAL A 184 -32.22 -33.71 11.90
N PHE A 185 -32.38 -34.86 11.24
CA PHE A 185 -33.54 -35.73 11.35
C PHE A 185 -33.27 -36.85 12.35
N LEU A 186 -34.20 -37.15 13.25
CA LEU A 186 -34.03 -38.18 14.29
C LEU A 186 -35.05 -39.31 14.06
N SER A 187 -34.58 -40.52 13.74
CA SER A 187 -35.46 -41.71 13.63
C SER A 187 -35.31 -42.57 14.87
N LEU A 188 -36.45 -42.89 15.51
CA LEU A 188 -36.51 -43.43 16.86
C LEU A 188 -37.41 -44.67 16.94
N GLY A 189 -36.96 -45.70 17.68
CA GLY A 189 -37.84 -46.76 18.16
C GLY A 189 -38.74 -46.27 19.31
N GLU A 190 -39.99 -46.76 19.38
CA GLU A 190 -40.98 -46.34 20.39
C GLU A 190 -40.48 -46.50 21.84
N ASP A 191 -39.66 -47.51 22.09
CA ASP A 191 -39.06 -47.87 23.38
C ASP A 191 -37.99 -46.88 23.90
N THR A 192 -37.52 -45.95 23.05
CA THR A 192 -36.51 -44.95 23.42
C THR A 192 -37.05 -43.53 23.55
N ARG A 193 -38.33 -43.31 23.23
CA ARG A 193 -38.92 -41.96 23.09
C ARG A 193 -38.95 -41.16 24.41
N LEU A 194 -39.17 -41.81 25.55
CA LEU A 194 -39.36 -41.14 26.85
C LEU A 194 -38.09 -41.03 27.72
N ASN A 195 -36.98 -41.63 27.30
CA ASN A 195 -35.74 -41.69 28.08
C ASN A 195 -34.56 -41.06 27.29
N PHE A 196 -33.71 -41.89 26.69
CA PHE A 196 -32.48 -41.47 26.01
C PHE A 196 -32.75 -40.47 24.89
N SER A 197 -33.75 -40.71 24.05
CA SER A 197 -34.03 -39.86 22.88
C SER A 197 -34.53 -38.47 23.27
N ASN A 198 -35.35 -38.36 24.33
CA ASN A 198 -35.78 -37.05 24.85
C ASN A 198 -34.60 -36.27 25.44
N HIS A 199 -33.69 -36.93 26.15
CA HIS A 199 -32.47 -36.28 26.65
C HIS A 199 -31.54 -35.84 25.53
N LEU A 200 -31.44 -36.61 24.44
CA LEU A 200 -30.65 -36.27 23.26
C LEU A 200 -31.24 -35.06 22.51
N VAL A 201 -32.56 -35.02 22.27
CA VAL A 201 -33.25 -33.88 21.65
C VAL A 201 -33.01 -32.61 22.47
N ASN A 202 -33.26 -32.67 23.78
CA ASN A 202 -33.04 -31.52 24.68
C ASN A 202 -31.56 -31.06 24.69
N ALA A 203 -30.60 -31.98 24.56
CA ALA A 203 -29.19 -31.64 24.51
C ALA A 203 -28.83 -30.94 23.19
N LEU A 204 -29.34 -31.42 22.05
CA LEU A 204 -29.12 -30.81 20.73
C LEU A 204 -29.77 -29.43 20.63
N GLU A 205 -31.00 -29.28 21.14
CA GLU A 205 -31.71 -27.99 21.17
C GLU A 205 -31.03 -26.96 22.09
N LYS A 206 -30.51 -27.38 23.26
CA LYS A 206 -29.74 -26.49 24.16
C LYS A 206 -28.48 -25.91 23.52
N VAL A 207 -27.93 -26.59 22.51
CA VAL A 207 -26.76 -26.15 21.75
C VAL A 207 -27.14 -25.35 20.50
N GLY A 208 -28.44 -25.21 20.21
CA GLY A 208 -28.97 -24.43 19.08
C GLY A 208 -29.04 -25.19 17.76
N ILE A 209 -29.04 -26.54 17.79
CA ILE A 209 -29.25 -27.38 16.61
C ILE A 209 -30.76 -27.65 16.47
N ASN A 210 -31.34 -27.30 15.32
CA ASN A 210 -32.75 -27.59 15.02
C ASN A 210 -32.92 -29.06 14.60
N VAL A 211 -33.62 -29.84 15.44
CA VAL A 211 -33.91 -31.27 15.25
C VAL A 211 -35.37 -31.44 14.84
N PHE A 212 -35.65 -32.32 13.89
CA PHE A 212 -37.02 -32.80 13.63
C PHE A 212 -37.24 -34.14 14.36
N PRO A 213 -38.02 -34.17 15.45
CA PRO A 213 -38.38 -35.41 16.13
C PRO A 213 -39.54 -36.12 15.43
N ASP A 214 -39.43 -37.43 15.22
CA ASP A 214 -40.57 -38.29 14.86
C ASP A 214 -41.54 -38.41 16.05
N ASN A 215 -42.66 -37.69 15.99
CA ASN A 215 -43.57 -37.50 17.12
C ASN A 215 -44.99 -38.10 16.94
N GLU A 216 -45.30 -38.85 15.88
CA GLU A 216 -46.66 -39.39 15.69
C GLU A 216 -46.73 -40.91 15.50
N THR A 217 -47.67 -41.54 16.23
CA THR A 217 -48.09 -42.93 16.03
C THR A 217 -48.97 -43.04 14.78
N LEU A 218 -48.42 -43.50 13.66
CA LEU A 218 -49.21 -43.88 12.49
C LEU A 218 -50.11 -45.09 12.82
N LYS A 219 -51.42 -44.97 12.60
CA LYS A 219 -52.32 -46.13 12.61
C LYS A 219 -51.94 -47.09 11.47
N LYS A 220 -51.91 -48.39 11.77
CA LYS A 220 -51.50 -49.47 10.84
C LYS A 220 -52.19 -49.34 9.48
N GLY A 221 -51.43 -49.06 8.41
CA GLY A 221 -51.86 -49.31 7.03
C GLY A 221 -51.49 -48.29 5.95
N GLU A 222 -51.07 -47.07 6.27
CA GLU A 222 -50.88 -46.02 5.25
C GLU A 222 -49.40 -45.74 4.87
N LYS A 223 -49.18 -45.19 3.66
CA LYS A 223 -47.86 -44.67 3.22
C LYS A 223 -47.44 -43.53 4.15
N LEU A 224 -46.12 -43.39 4.38
CA LEU A 224 -45.54 -42.27 5.13
C LEU A 224 -46.12 -40.92 4.65
N PRO A 225 -46.58 -40.03 5.55
CA PRO A 225 -47.06 -38.71 5.18
C PRO A 225 -45.97 -37.94 4.39
N PRO A 226 -46.34 -37.14 3.35
CA PRO A 226 -45.39 -36.35 2.54
C PRO A 226 -44.44 -35.46 3.36
N THR A 227 -44.86 -35.12 4.57
CA THR A 227 -44.14 -34.34 5.59
C THR A 227 -42.83 -34.99 6.03
N TYR A 228 -42.77 -36.32 6.22
CA TYR A 228 -41.56 -37.01 6.71
C TYR A 228 -40.52 -37.17 5.61
N SER A 229 -40.94 -37.52 4.38
CA SER A 229 -40.05 -37.56 3.23
C SER A 229 -39.43 -36.17 2.95
N ARG A 230 -40.20 -35.08 3.14
CA ARG A 230 -39.69 -33.70 3.10
C ARG A 230 -38.73 -33.38 4.23
N ALA A 231 -39.02 -33.80 5.47
CA ALA A 231 -38.13 -33.57 6.61
C ALA A 231 -36.79 -34.31 6.44
N ILE A 232 -36.83 -35.57 5.97
CA ILE A 232 -35.65 -36.35 5.62
C ILE A 232 -34.88 -35.67 4.48
N SER A 233 -35.56 -35.21 3.41
CA SER A 233 -34.94 -34.50 2.27
C SER A 233 -34.40 -33.11 2.63
N ALA A 234 -34.95 -32.47 3.65
CA ALA A 234 -34.53 -31.14 4.10
C ALA A 234 -33.37 -31.18 5.11
N SER A 235 -33.06 -32.36 5.67
CA SER A 235 -32.03 -32.52 6.70
C SER A 235 -30.67 -32.83 6.11
N ASN A 236 -29.56 -32.30 6.65
CA ASN A 236 -28.21 -32.64 6.15
C ASN A 236 -27.60 -33.85 6.87
N LEU A 237 -28.22 -34.25 7.99
CA LEU A 237 -27.76 -35.33 8.86
C LEU A 237 -28.97 -36.08 9.43
N SER A 238 -28.88 -37.40 9.53
CA SER A 238 -29.85 -38.25 10.22
C SER A 238 -29.19 -39.04 11.34
N ILE A 239 -29.78 -39.02 12.54
CA ILE A 239 -29.39 -39.87 13.67
C ILE A 239 -30.41 -41.00 13.78
N LEU A 240 -29.93 -42.25 13.79
CA LEU A 240 -30.75 -43.45 13.88
C LEU A 240 -30.55 -44.09 15.25
N VAL A 241 -31.57 -44.08 16.11
CA VAL A 241 -31.50 -44.75 17.43
C VAL A 241 -32.11 -46.14 17.29
N LEU A 242 -31.25 -47.13 17.03
CA LEU A 242 -31.62 -48.53 16.84
C LEU A 242 -31.75 -49.21 18.20
N SER A 243 -32.97 -49.59 18.54
CA SER A 243 -33.33 -50.27 19.78
C SER A 243 -33.93 -51.65 19.49
N LYS A 244 -34.21 -52.45 20.52
CA LYS A 244 -34.77 -53.80 20.35
C LYS A 244 -36.13 -53.80 19.63
N ALA A 245 -36.95 -52.76 19.81
CA ALA A 245 -38.26 -52.64 19.18
C ALA A 245 -38.24 -51.94 17.80
N TYR A 246 -37.10 -51.41 17.36
CA TYR A 246 -37.02 -50.59 16.15
C TYR A 246 -37.52 -51.32 14.89
N ALA A 247 -37.11 -52.57 14.67
CA ALA A 247 -37.50 -53.37 13.50
C ALA A 247 -38.96 -53.86 13.55
N SER A 248 -39.64 -53.74 14.69
CA SER A 248 -41.06 -54.09 14.80
C SER A 248 -41.96 -53.02 14.18
N SER A 249 -41.46 -51.78 14.04
CA SER A 249 -42.22 -50.65 13.46
C SER A 249 -42.04 -50.54 11.94
N LYS A 250 -43.16 -50.59 11.20
CA LYS A 250 -43.17 -50.37 9.75
C LYS A 250 -42.78 -48.92 9.38
N SER A 251 -43.07 -47.94 10.24
CA SER A 251 -42.69 -46.53 10.01
C SER A 251 -41.17 -46.36 10.09
N CYS A 252 -40.56 -46.85 11.17
CA CYS A 252 -39.11 -46.73 11.40
C CYS A 252 -38.30 -47.44 10.30
N LEU A 253 -38.78 -48.58 9.80
CA LEU A 253 -38.18 -49.28 8.65
C LEU A 253 -38.37 -48.53 7.33
N GLY A 254 -39.51 -47.86 7.14
CA GLY A 254 -39.77 -46.96 6.01
C GLY A 254 -38.83 -45.76 6.00
N GLU A 255 -38.72 -45.05 7.12
CA GLU A 255 -37.81 -43.92 7.31
C GLU A 255 -36.35 -44.34 7.10
N LEU A 256 -35.95 -45.49 7.64
CA LEU A 256 -34.61 -46.04 7.46
C LEU A 256 -34.29 -46.25 5.97
N SER A 257 -35.24 -46.82 5.23
CA SER A 257 -35.08 -47.02 3.78
C SER A 257 -34.92 -45.70 3.04
N ASP A 258 -35.73 -44.69 3.35
CA ASP A 258 -35.68 -43.39 2.68
C ASP A 258 -34.38 -42.62 3.02
N ILE A 259 -33.90 -42.72 4.26
CA ILE A 259 -32.62 -42.14 4.70
C ILE A 259 -31.44 -42.78 3.96
N MET A 260 -31.48 -44.12 3.79
CA MET A 260 -30.41 -44.86 3.12
C MET A 260 -30.43 -44.66 1.60
N ASP A 261 -31.60 -44.62 0.97
CA ASP A 261 -31.74 -44.25 -0.45
C ASP A 261 -31.11 -42.88 -0.73
N ARG A 262 -31.30 -41.92 0.18
CA ARG A 262 -30.71 -40.59 0.08
C ARG A 262 -29.19 -40.59 0.24
N LYS A 263 -28.68 -41.39 1.18
CA LYS A 263 -27.23 -41.56 1.38
C LYS A 263 -26.52 -42.09 0.12
N HIS A 264 -27.20 -42.91 -0.67
CA HIS A 264 -26.64 -43.53 -1.88
C HIS A 264 -26.67 -42.59 -3.10
N ASN A 265 -27.39 -41.46 -3.03
CA ASN A 265 -27.41 -40.50 -4.12
C ASN A 265 -26.09 -39.71 -4.18
N PRO A 266 -25.27 -39.84 -5.25
CA PRO A 266 -23.93 -39.25 -5.34
C PRO A 266 -23.92 -37.71 -5.34
N THR A 267 -25.08 -37.07 -5.52
CA THR A 267 -25.23 -35.61 -5.47
C THR A 267 -25.56 -35.07 -4.08
N ASP A 268 -26.00 -35.93 -3.15
CA ASP A 268 -26.41 -35.56 -1.79
C ASP A 268 -25.32 -35.95 -0.76
N LYS A 269 -24.81 -34.97 0.00
CA LYS A 269 -23.84 -35.22 1.09
C LYS A 269 -24.54 -35.56 2.41
N HIS A 270 -25.51 -36.48 2.39
CA HIS A 270 -26.31 -36.82 3.56
C HIS A 270 -25.54 -37.71 4.55
N ILE A 271 -25.39 -37.27 5.80
CA ILE A 271 -24.68 -38.06 6.83
C ILE A 271 -25.66 -38.87 7.66
N VAL A 272 -25.35 -40.15 7.87
CA VAL A 272 -26.14 -41.06 8.70
C VAL A 272 -25.30 -41.56 9.87
N LEU A 273 -25.78 -41.37 11.10
CA LEU A 273 -25.11 -41.74 12.34
C LEU A 273 -25.98 -42.70 13.17
N PRO A 274 -25.62 -44.00 13.28
CA PRO A 274 -26.36 -44.93 14.13
C PRO A 274 -25.94 -44.86 15.60
N VAL A 275 -26.92 -45.01 16.48
CA VAL A 275 -26.78 -45.28 17.91
C VAL A 275 -27.45 -46.63 18.16
N PHE A 276 -26.66 -47.63 18.50
CA PHE A 276 -27.09 -48.98 18.84
C PHE A 276 -27.41 -49.02 20.34
N TYR A 277 -28.68 -48.80 20.68
CA TYR A 277 -29.20 -48.68 22.04
C TYR A 277 -29.65 -50.05 22.57
N HIS A 278 -28.85 -50.64 23.47
CA HIS A 278 -29.03 -51.98 24.05
C HIS A 278 -29.16 -53.11 23.01
N VAL A 279 -28.52 -52.94 21.85
CA VAL A 279 -28.52 -53.91 20.75
C VAL A 279 -27.13 -54.01 20.15
N ASP A 280 -26.73 -55.23 19.78
CA ASP A 280 -25.43 -55.45 19.17
C ASP A 280 -25.46 -55.05 17.67
N PRO A 281 -24.49 -54.26 17.18
CA PRO A 281 -24.41 -53.90 15.75
C PRO A 281 -24.35 -55.12 14.81
N SER A 282 -23.83 -56.26 15.26
CA SER A 282 -23.78 -57.51 14.51
C SER A 282 -25.16 -58.14 14.33
N ASP A 283 -26.06 -58.00 15.32
CA ASP A 283 -27.45 -58.42 15.22
C ASP A 283 -28.21 -57.53 14.22
N VAL A 284 -27.92 -56.23 14.17
CA VAL A 284 -28.48 -55.32 13.15
C VAL A 284 -27.99 -55.71 11.75
N ARG A 285 -26.69 -55.95 11.58
CA ARG A 285 -26.07 -56.31 10.29
C ARG A 285 -26.64 -57.60 9.71
N ASN A 286 -26.82 -58.61 10.55
CA ASN A 286 -27.28 -59.92 10.10
C ASN A 286 -28.81 -60.07 10.18
N SER A 287 -29.53 -59.01 10.57
CA SER A 287 -30.94 -59.10 10.99
C SER A 287 -31.18 -60.24 11.99
N GLY A 288 -30.20 -60.47 12.87
CA GLY A 288 -30.11 -61.54 13.86
C GLY A 288 -30.71 -61.16 15.21
N GLY A 289 -30.54 -62.04 16.20
CA GLY A 289 -31.01 -61.81 17.57
C GLY A 289 -32.51 -61.50 17.65
N HIS A 290 -32.86 -60.43 18.38
CA HIS A 290 -34.24 -59.97 18.60
C HIS A 290 -34.93 -59.42 17.35
N PHE A 291 -34.20 -59.09 16.28
CA PHE A 291 -34.76 -58.52 15.05
C PHE A 291 -35.28 -59.59 14.09
N LYS A 292 -34.77 -60.83 14.21
CA LYS A 292 -35.12 -61.93 13.31
C LYS A 292 -36.62 -62.22 13.31
N THR A 293 -37.23 -62.30 14.49
CA THR A 293 -38.67 -62.53 14.65
C THR A 293 -39.50 -61.37 14.12
N SER A 294 -39.03 -60.13 14.23
CA SER A 294 -39.73 -58.95 13.68
C SER A 294 -39.74 -58.98 12.14
N PHE A 295 -38.62 -59.35 11.51
CA PHE A 295 -38.56 -59.47 10.06
C PHE A 295 -39.34 -60.67 9.51
N GLU A 296 -39.37 -61.81 10.23
CA GLU A 296 -40.22 -62.97 9.87
C GLU A 296 -41.72 -62.59 9.83
N VAL A 297 -42.18 -61.76 10.77
CA VAL A 297 -43.56 -61.23 10.77
C VAL A 297 -43.79 -60.34 9.54
N HIS A 298 -42.89 -59.40 9.23
CA HIS A 298 -43.07 -58.53 8.07
C HIS A 298 -43.05 -59.29 6.74
N GLU A 299 -42.24 -60.36 6.61
CA GLU A 299 -42.23 -61.24 5.43
C GLU A 299 -43.58 -61.94 5.21
N SER A 300 -44.35 -62.20 6.27
CA SER A 300 -45.69 -62.77 6.16
C SER A 300 -46.79 -61.74 5.86
N GLU A 301 -46.56 -60.46 6.17
CA GLU A 301 -47.58 -59.40 6.11
C GLU A 301 -47.39 -58.37 4.97
N GLN A 302 -46.24 -58.35 4.29
CA GLN A 302 -45.88 -57.29 3.34
C GLN A 302 -45.28 -57.85 2.03
N PRO A 303 -45.30 -57.07 0.93
CA PRO A 303 -44.66 -57.46 -0.32
C PRO A 303 -43.16 -57.77 -0.14
N ALA A 304 -42.71 -58.87 -0.75
CA ALA A 304 -41.35 -59.40 -0.58
C ALA A 304 -40.26 -58.40 -1.03
N ASP A 305 -40.52 -57.62 -2.08
CA ASP A 305 -39.65 -56.55 -2.56
C ASP A 305 -39.45 -55.43 -1.53
N ARG A 306 -40.52 -55.04 -0.84
CA ARG A 306 -40.48 -54.02 0.22
C ARG A 306 -39.71 -54.49 1.44
N VAL A 307 -39.93 -55.72 1.88
CA VAL A 307 -39.22 -56.29 3.04
C VAL A 307 -37.75 -56.51 2.72
N GLN A 308 -37.42 -56.94 1.49
CA GLN A 308 -36.04 -57.06 1.04
C GLN A 308 -35.31 -55.71 1.04
N LYS A 309 -36.00 -54.64 0.63
CA LYS A 309 -35.47 -53.27 0.70
C LYS A 309 -35.17 -52.85 2.14
N TRP A 310 -36.07 -53.14 3.07
CA TRP A 310 -35.85 -52.88 4.50
C TRP A 310 -34.69 -53.69 5.07
N LYS A 311 -34.59 -54.99 4.77
CA LYS A 311 -33.47 -55.84 5.21
C LYS A 311 -32.13 -55.30 4.69
N THR A 312 -32.10 -54.85 3.43
CA THR A 312 -30.89 -54.27 2.82
C THR A 312 -30.48 -52.97 3.52
N ALA A 313 -31.42 -52.05 3.76
CA ALA A 313 -31.14 -50.81 4.48
C ALA A 313 -30.68 -51.07 5.94
N PHE A 314 -31.30 -52.05 6.61
CA PHE A 314 -30.96 -52.45 7.99
C PHE A 314 -29.55 -53.05 8.08
N GLU A 315 -29.20 -53.96 7.16
CA GLU A 315 -27.86 -54.54 7.07
C GLU A 315 -26.79 -53.46 6.81
N GLU A 316 -27.06 -52.53 5.89
CA GLU A 316 -26.13 -51.45 5.58
C GLU A 316 -25.90 -50.51 6.76
N VAL A 317 -26.94 -50.18 7.51
CA VAL A 317 -26.81 -49.34 8.72
C VAL A 317 -25.98 -50.06 9.79
N GLY A 318 -26.13 -51.38 9.94
CA GLY A 318 -25.30 -52.21 10.83
C GLY A 318 -23.82 -52.31 10.43
N LYS A 319 -23.45 -51.86 9.22
CA LYS A 319 -22.04 -51.73 8.77
C LYS A 319 -21.44 -50.36 9.08
N LEU A 320 -22.25 -49.36 9.42
CA LEU A 320 -21.78 -48.02 9.72
C LEU A 320 -21.13 -47.95 11.12
N LYS A 321 -20.14 -47.07 11.26
CA LYS A 321 -19.56 -46.74 12.57
C LYS A 321 -20.55 -45.86 13.33
N GLY A 322 -20.90 -46.26 14.55
CA GLY A 322 -21.85 -45.57 15.43
C GLY A 322 -21.53 -45.80 16.90
N TRP A 323 -22.39 -45.31 17.78
CA TRP A 323 -22.25 -45.51 19.23
C TRP A 323 -22.95 -46.78 19.67
N HIS A 324 -22.27 -47.63 20.42
CA HIS A 324 -22.86 -48.82 21.05
C HIS A 324 -23.09 -48.53 22.53
N ILE A 325 -24.34 -48.62 22.98
CA ILE A 325 -24.75 -48.44 24.38
C ILE A 325 -25.20 -49.81 24.87
N GLU A 326 -24.40 -50.47 25.69
CA GLU A 326 -24.67 -51.83 26.16
C GLU A 326 -25.64 -51.83 27.34
N GLY A 327 -25.56 -50.82 28.24
CA GLY A 327 -26.42 -50.72 29.43
C GLY A 327 -26.06 -51.66 30.58
N GLY A 328 -24.87 -52.26 30.54
CA GLY A 328 -24.37 -53.16 31.58
C GLY A 328 -23.72 -52.43 32.76
N LYS A 329 -23.42 -53.17 33.84
CA LYS A 329 -22.74 -52.66 35.06
C LYS A 329 -21.37 -52.02 34.82
N PHE A 330 -20.75 -52.28 33.66
CA PHE A 330 -19.43 -51.78 33.26
C PHE A 330 -19.51 -50.73 32.14
N ASP A 331 -20.71 -50.34 31.71
CA ASP A 331 -20.91 -49.30 30.71
C ASP A 331 -20.86 -47.90 31.36
N ARG A 332 -20.48 -46.87 30.58
CA ARG A 332 -20.48 -45.48 31.06
C ARG A 332 -21.93 -44.96 31.18
N PRO A 333 -22.21 -43.99 32.06
CA PRO A 333 -23.56 -43.43 32.19
C PRO A 333 -24.08 -42.85 30.86
N GLU A 334 -25.38 -43.01 30.57
CA GLU A 334 -26.01 -42.44 29.36
C GLU A 334 -25.76 -40.93 29.20
N THR A 335 -25.64 -40.20 30.32
CA THR A 335 -25.31 -38.77 30.32
C THR A 335 -23.91 -38.44 29.77
N GLU A 336 -22.96 -39.38 29.81
CA GLU A 336 -21.63 -39.21 29.19
C GLU A 336 -21.67 -39.47 27.69
N TYR A 337 -22.49 -40.42 27.22
CA TYR A 337 -22.76 -40.60 25.78
C TYR A 337 -23.38 -39.34 25.16
N ILE A 338 -24.23 -38.63 25.91
CA ILE A 338 -24.84 -37.36 25.50
C ILE A 338 -23.84 -36.20 25.54
N LYS A 339 -22.75 -36.27 26.32
CA LYS A 339 -21.67 -35.25 26.27
C LYS A 339 -20.83 -35.35 24.98
N ASP A 340 -20.77 -36.53 24.36
CA ASP A 340 -20.14 -36.72 23.05
C ASP A 340 -20.91 -36.04 21.89
N VAL A 341 -21.99 -35.31 22.18
CA VAL A 341 -22.63 -34.34 21.27
C VAL A 341 -21.62 -33.36 20.69
N GLU A 342 -20.48 -33.09 21.36
CA GLU A 342 -19.34 -32.35 20.79
C GLU A 342 -18.84 -32.91 19.45
N TYR A 343 -18.89 -34.24 19.23
CA TYR A 343 -18.54 -34.86 17.94
C TYR A 343 -19.62 -34.63 16.87
N VAL A 344 -20.90 -34.63 17.25
CA VAL A 344 -22.01 -34.27 16.36
C VAL A 344 -21.91 -32.80 15.95
N ILE A 345 -21.54 -31.92 16.88
CA ILE A 345 -21.22 -30.51 16.61
C ILE A 345 -20.05 -30.43 15.64
N GLU A 346 -18.92 -31.13 15.88
CA GLU A 346 -17.74 -31.12 15.00
C GLU A 346 -18.08 -31.51 13.56
N LYS A 347 -18.87 -32.59 13.39
CA LYS A 347 -19.40 -33.02 12.09
C LYS A 347 -20.33 -31.98 11.46
N LEU A 348 -21.22 -31.36 12.24
CA LEU A 348 -22.11 -30.30 11.76
C LEU A 348 -21.36 -29.00 11.40
N THR A 349 -20.32 -28.59 12.15
CA THR A 349 -19.45 -27.44 11.81
C THR A 349 -18.68 -27.65 10.52
N ASN A 350 -18.30 -28.89 10.20
CA ASN A 350 -17.65 -29.23 8.93
C ASN A 350 -18.62 -29.24 7.73
N ILE A 351 -19.94 -29.22 7.96
CA ILE A 351 -20.98 -29.28 6.90
C ILE A 351 -21.75 -27.96 6.79
N GLY A 352 -21.80 -27.15 7.86
CA GLY A 352 -22.78 -26.08 8.02
C GLY A 352 -22.27 -24.67 8.32
N PHE A 353 -20.97 -24.38 8.13
CA PHE A 353 -20.47 -22.98 8.13
C PHE A 353 -19.55 -22.67 6.93
N GLU A 354 -19.90 -23.19 5.77
CA GLU A 354 -19.90 -22.36 4.55
C GLU A 354 -21.31 -21.78 4.36
N SER A 355 -21.87 -21.15 5.41
CA SER A 355 -22.68 -19.97 5.12
C SER A 355 -21.79 -19.12 4.23
N ALA A 356 -22.30 -18.56 3.13
CA ALA A 356 -21.61 -17.55 2.36
C ALA A 356 -21.13 -16.41 3.29
N SER A 357 -20.00 -16.60 3.97
CA SER A 357 -19.16 -15.50 4.37
C SER A 357 -18.79 -14.96 3.01
N GLU A 358 -19.39 -13.83 2.63
CA GLU A 358 -18.89 -13.00 1.54
C GLU A 358 -17.38 -13.22 1.48
N GLU A 359 -16.87 -13.92 0.45
CA GLU A 359 -15.46 -14.37 0.44
C GLU A 359 -14.61 -13.19 0.89
N LEU A 360 -14.07 -13.25 2.12
CA LEU A 360 -13.40 -12.10 2.69
C LEU A 360 -12.05 -12.01 1.96
N VAL A 361 -12.05 -11.23 0.89
CA VAL A 361 -10.94 -11.19 -0.06
C VAL A 361 -9.70 -10.64 0.64
N GLY A 362 -8.62 -11.43 0.63
CA GLY A 362 -7.29 -10.93 0.94
C GLY A 362 -6.98 -10.58 2.40
N ILE A 363 -7.82 -11.00 3.36
CA ILE A 363 -7.59 -10.72 4.79
C ILE A 363 -6.69 -11.75 5.49
N GLU A 364 -6.42 -12.89 4.85
CA GLU A 364 -5.84 -14.07 5.49
C GLU A 364 -4.42 -13.83 6.06
N TYR A 365 -3.60 -13.04 5.37
CA TYR A 365 -2.27 -12.67 5.88
C TYR A 365 -2.34 -11.87 7.19
N GLN A 366 -3.20 -10.84 7.24
CA GLN A 366 -3.36 -9.98 8.41
C GLN A 366 -4.03 -10.73 9.56
N LYS A 367 -5.02 -11.57 9.23
CA LYS A 367 -5.66 -12.49 10.18
C LYS A 367 -4.60 -13.36 10.84
N ASN A 368 -3.78 -14.07 10.05
CA ASN A 368 -2.72 -14.94 10.56
C ASN A 368 -1.67 -14.20 11.40
N ALA A 369 -1.37 -12.94 11.12
CA ALA A 369 -0.51 -12.12 11.97
C ALA A 369 -1.14 -11.91 13.36
N ILE A 370 -2.43 -11.55 13.43
CA ILE A 370 -3.16 -11.40 14.69
C ILE A 370 -3.30 -12.74 15.43
N LEU A 371 -3.51 -13.85 14.70
CA LEU A 371 -3.59 -15.18 15.31
C LEU A 371 -2.30 -15.56 16.05
N LYS A 372 -1.13 -15.14 15.54
CA LYS A 372 0.14 -15.34 16.24
C LYS A 372 0.20 -14.54 17.54
N LEU A 373 -0.28 -13.30 17.54
CA LEU A 373 -0.32 -12.43 18.74
C LEU A 373 -1.26 -12.99 19.82
N ILE A 374 -2.43 -13.49 19.44
CA ILE A 374 -3.38 -14.12 20.39
C ILE A 374 -2.76 -15.31 21.11
N LYS A 375 -1.91 -16.08 20.43
CA LYS A 375 -1.25 -17.25 21.02
C LYS A 375 -0.07 -16.91 21.93
N GLN A 376 0.48 -15.70 21.86
CA GLN A 376 1.58 -15.28 22.74
C GLN A 376 1.08 -15.07 24.17
N LYS A 377 1.81 -15.54 25.18
CA LYS A 377 1.40 -15.39 26.58
C LYS A 377 1.44 -13.92 27.02
N ASP A 378 2.45 -13.16 26.59
CA ASP A 378 2.74 -11.81 27.09
C ASP A 378 1.92 -10.70 26.41
N CYS A 379 1.20 -11.00 25.32
CA CYS A 379 0.40 -10.01 24.59
C CYS A 379 -1.09 -10.09 25.00
N ARG A 380 -1.56 -9.21 25.89
CA ARG A 380 -2.93 -9.18 26.41
C ARG A 380 -3.84 -8.25 25.62
N VAL A 381 -3.34 -7.09 25.20
CA VAL A 381 -4.11 -6.05 24.51
C VAL A 381 -3.53 -5.81 23.12
N ILE A 382 -4.32 -6.12 22.09
CA ILE A 382 -3.96 -5.99 20.68
C ILE A 382 -4.74 -4.81 20.09
N GLY A 383 -4.03 -3.75 19.70
CA GLY A 383 -4.63 -2.61 19.01
C GLY A 383 -4.64 -2.81 17.49
N LEU A 384 -5.79 -2.63 16.83
CA LEU A 384 -5.92 -2.57 15.38
C LEU A 384 -6.10 -1.11 14.95
N TRP A 385 -5.16 -0.59 14.19
CA TRP A 385 -5.08 0.81 13.77
C TRP A 385 -5.21 0.95 12.26
N GLY A 386 -5.81 2.03 11.75
CA GLY A 386 -5.95 2.25 10.31
C GLY A 386 -7.07 3.22 9.92
N MET A 387 -7.09 3.61 8.65
CA MET A 387 -8.06 4.56 8.08
C MET A 387 -9.53 4.09 8.21
N GLY A 388 -10.49 5.01 8.13
CA GLY A 388 -11.91 4.69 8.02
C GLY A 388 -12.19 3.77 6.82
N GLY A 389 -13.03 2.75 6.99
CA GLY A 389 -13.37 1.80 5.92
C GLY A 389 -12.29 0.76 5.57
N GLN A 390 -11.16 0.75 6.30
CA GLN A 390 -10.02 -0.12 6.01
C GLN A 390 -10.22 -1.61 6.34
N GLY A 391 -11.31 -1.98 7.01
CA GLY A 391 -11.63 -3.37 7.37
C GLY A 391 -11.21 -3.81 8.77
N LYS A 392 -10.88 -2.86 9.68
CA LYS A 392 -10.48 -3.18 11.08
C LYS A 392 -11.54 -4.01 11.82
N SER A 393 -12.79 -3.57 11.79
CA SER A 393 -13.92 -4.24 12.45
C SER A 393 -14.14 -5.64 11.87
N THR A 394 -14.07 -5.78 10.55
CA THR A 394 -14.19 -7.06 9.84
C THR A 394 -13.05 -8.02 10.18
N LEU A 395 -11.82 -7.52 10.29
CA LEU A 395 -10.67 -8.31 10.70
C LEU A 395 -10.79 -8.78 12.16
N ALA A 396 -11.20 -7.88 13.06
CA ALA A 396 -11.47 -8.23 14.45
C ALA A 396 -12.59 -9.28 14.58
N GLU A 397 -13.65 -9.17 13.75
CA GLU A 397 -14.76 -10.12 13.74
C GLU A 397 -14.33 -11.50 13.23
N ALA A 398 -13.56 -11.56 12.15
CA ALA A 398 -13.04 -12.81 11.61
C ALA A 398 -12.12 -13.54 12.60
N VAL A 399 -11.36 -12.79 13.39
CA VAL A 399 -10.50 -13.34 14.46
C VAL A 399 -11.35 -13.79 15.65
N TYR A 400 -12.31 -12.96 16.08
CA TYR A 400 -13.21 -13.26 17.20
C TYR A 400 -14.01 -14.54 16.96
N LYS A 401 -14.63 -14.70 15.78
CA LYS A 401 -15.39 -15.91 15.41
C LYS A 401 -14.56 -17.18 15.46
N LYS A 402 -13.25 -17.08 15.18
CA LYS A 402 -12.34 -18.24 15.18
C LYS A 402 -11.92 -18.68 16.59
N PHE A 403 -11.83 -17.76 17.55
CA PHE A 403 -11.25 -18.02 18.87
C PHE A 403 -12.22 -17.91 20.03
N SER A 404 -13.45 -17.42 19.82
CA SER A 404 -14.40 -17.20 20.92
C SER A 404 -14.66 -18.45 21.77
N SER A 405 -14.66 -19.63 21.15
CA SER A 405 -14.86 -20.91 21.84
C SER A 405 -13.71 -21.33 22.77
N GLU A 406 -12.50 -20.78 22.62
CA GLU A 406 -11.33 -21.12 23.45
C GLU A 406 -11.26 -20.35 24.79
N PHE A 407 -12.27 -19.51 25.07
CA PHE A 407 -12.33 -18.64 26.24
C PHE A 407 -13.62 -18.88 27.04
N GLU A 408 -13.53 -18.75 28.38
CA GLU A 408 -14.65 -19.01 29.30
C GLU A 408 -15.81 -18.03 29.13
N SER A 409 -15.49 -16.81 28.70
CA SER A 409 -16.44 -15.78 28.35
C SER A 409 -15.88 -14.90 27.26
N HIS A 410 -16.73 -14.43 26.36
CA HIS A 410 -16.30 -13.61 25.26
C HIS A 410 -17.40 -12.62 24.88
N TRP A 411 -17.00 -11.44 24.39
CA TRP A 411 -17.96 -10.46 23.92
C TRP A 411 -17.38 -9.54 22.85
N PHE A 412 -18.14 -9.35 21.78
CA PHE A 412 -17.85 -8.35 20.76
C PHE A 412 -18.71 -7.11 21.00
N LEU A 413 -18.09 -6.00 21.42
CA LEU A 413 -18.76 -4.72 21.58
C LEU A 413 -18.54 -3.83 20.35
N GLN A 414 -19.46 -3.93 19.38
CA GLN A 414 -19.46 -3.11 18.16
C GLN A 414 -19.72 -1.62 18.44
N ASN A 415 -19.05 -0.73 17.70
CA ASN A 415 -19.32 0.72 17.68
C ASN A 415 -19.38 1.39 19.07
N VAL A 416 -18.32 1.22 19.88
CA VAL A 416 -18.22 1.74 21.26
C VAL A 416 -18.49 3.24 21.30
N ARG A 417 -17.78 4.02 20.47
CA ARG A 417 -17.95 5.47 20.34
C ARG A 417 -19.42 5.91 20.22
N VAL A 418 -20.16 5.27 19.31
CA VAL A 418 -21.57 5.61 19.03
C VAL A 418 -22.47 5.19 20.20
N LYS A 419 -22.23 4.02 20.78
CA LYS A 419 -23.03 3.50 21.91
C LYS A 419 -22.83 4.32 23.18
N VAL A 420 -21.63 4.80 23.45
CA VAL A 420 -21.34 5.67 24.59
C VAL A 420 -22.10 6.99 24.47
N LYS A 421 -22.06 7.63 23.29
CA LYS A 421 -22.82 8.86 23.03
C LYS A 421 -24.34 8.67 23.16
N LYS A 422 -24.88 7.52 22.74
CA LYS A 422 -26.32 7.25 22.78
C LYS A 422 -26.85 6.79 24.14
N LYS A 423 -26.10 5.99 24.90
CA LYS A 423 -26.58 5.29 26.10
C LYS A 423 -25.90 5.74 27.40
N GLY A 424 -24.85 6.55 27.31
CA GLY A 424 -24.01 6.89 28.45
C GLY A 424 -22.98 5.81 28.78
N LYS A 425 -21.84 6.24 29.33
CA LYS A 425 -20.69 5.37 29.64
C LYS A 425 -21.01 4.29 30.69
N GLU A 426 -21.75 4.64 31.74
CA GLU A 426 -22.08 3.75 32.87
C GLU A 426 -23.02 2.63 32.45
N SER A 427 -24.12 2.94 31.76
CA SER A 427 -25.09 1.95 31.26
C SER A 427 -24.42 0.94 30.32
N LEU A 428 -23.58 1.43 29.40
CA LEU A 428 -22.88 0.56 28.46
C LEU A 428 -21.92 -0.40 29.16
N ARG A 429 -21.13 0.11 30.11
CA ARG A 429 -20.21 -0.70 30.92
C ARG A 429 -20.97 -1.73 31.74
N ASN A 430 -22.02 -1.34 32.47
CA ASN A 430 -22.76 -2.24 33.36
C ASN A 430 -23.39 -3.38 32.53
N LYS A 431 -23.95 -3.08 31.36
CA LYS A 431 -24.44 -4.09 30.41
C LYS A 431 -23.33 -5.01 29.90
N PHE A 432 -22.17 -4.45 29.57
CA PHE A 432 -21.00 -5.19 29.10
C PHE A 432 -20.46 -6.16 30.16
N LEU A 433 -20.21 -5.66 31.37
CA LEU A 433 -19.73 -6.46 32.50
C LEU A 433 -20.74 -7.51 32.94
N SER A 434 -22.04 -7.18 32.93
CA SER A 434 -23.08 -8.15 33.29
C SER A 434 -23.07 -9.36 32.37
N LYS A 435 -22.81 -9.14 31.07
CA LYS A 435 -22.74 -10.20 30.08
C LYS A 435 -21.48 -11.06 30.20
N LEU A 436 -20.32 -10.45 30.46
CA LEU A 436 -19.07 -11.19 30.72
C LEU A 436 -19.12 -12.01 32.01
N LEU A 437 -19.70 -11.44 33.07
CA LEU A 437 -19.80 -12.11 34.36
C LEU A 437 -20.96 -13.10 34.44
N LYS A 438 -21.94 -13.03 33.53
CA LYS A 438 -23.22 -13.76 33.58
C LYS A 438 -23.99 -13.48 34.88
N SER A 439 -23.92 -12.24 35.36
CA SER A 439 -24.62 -11.78 36.56
C SER A 439 -24.94 -10.29 36.44
N ASN A 440 -26.02 -9.81 37.05
CA ASN A 440 -26.32 -8.38 37.04
C ASN A 440 -25.24 -7.59 37.79
N VAL A 441 -24.63 -6.63 37.08
CA VAL A 441 -23.64 -5.70 37.60
C VAL A 441 -24.26 -4.31 37.55
N ASP A 442 -24.38 -3.68 38.71
CA ASP A 442 -24.81 -2.29 38.83
C ASP A 442 -23.75 -1.48 39.56
N ILE A 443 -23.09 -0.57 38.84
CA ILE A 443 -22.03 0.30 39.34
C ILE A 443 -22.42 1.72 38.97
N GLY A 444 -22.68 2.55 39.97
CA GLY A 444 -23.06 3.96 39.81
C GLY A 444 -21.88 4.93 39.66
N THR A 445 -20.64 4.47 39.77
CA THR A 445 -19.42 5.29 39.62
C THR A 445 -18.75 5.07 38.26
N PRO A 446 -18.03 6.04 37.68
CA PRO A 446 -17.31 5.86 36.40
C PRO A 446 -16.18 4.81 36.44
N SER A 447 -15.58 4.56 37.60
CA SER A 447 -14.60 3.49 37.81
C SER A 447 -15.28 2.22 38.35
N ILE A 448 -14.68 1.06 38.06
CA ILE A 448 -15.09 -0.22 38.68
C ILE A 448 -14.58 -0.19 40.13
N GLY A 449 -15.32 0.43 41.04
CA GLY A 449 -14.88 0.65 42.43
C GLY A 449 -15.00 -0.57 43.36
N SER A 450 -15.86 -1.54 43.03
CA SER A 450 -16.08 -2.73 43.88
C SER A 450 -14.94 -3.74 43.74
N THR A 451 -14.25 -4.08 44.83
CA THR A 451 -13.22 -5.14 44.90
C THR A 451 -13.75 -6.49 44.39
N LEU A 452 -15.00 -6.83 44.74
CA LEU A 452 -15.64 -8.09 44.33
C LEU A 452 -15.73 -8.24 42.80
N THR A 453 -16.16 -7.20 42.07
CA THR A 453 -16.29 -7.26 40.60
C THR A 453 -14.91 -7.36 39.94
N GLN A 454 -13.92 -6.64 40.46
CA GLN A 454 -12.54 -6.73 39.98
C GLN A 454 -11.97 -8.15 40.18
N GLU A 455 -12.15 -8.75 41.35
CA GLU A 455 -11.70 -10.11 41.63
C GLU A 455 -12.38 -11.15 40.73
N ARG A 456 -13.68 -10.99 40.45
CA ARG A 456 -14.42 -11.88 39.55
C ARG A 456 -13.93 -11.78 38.10
N LEU A 457 -13.58 -10.58 37.64
CA LEU A 457 -12.98 -10.37 36.32
C LEU A 457 -11.56 -10.94 36.24
N ASN A 458 -10.78 -10.81 37.33
CA ASN A 458 -9.40 -11.30 37.41
C ASN A 458 -9.29 -12.83 37.42
N LYS A 459 -10.36 -13.53 37.85
CA LYS A 459 -10.41 -15.00 37.87
C LYS A 459 -10.93 -15.62 36.57
N LYS A 460 -11.42 -14.83 35.62
CA LYS A 460 -11.97 -15.32 34.34
C LYS A 460 -11.02 -15.10 33.18
N LYS A 461 -10.92 -16.11 32.31
CA LYS A 461 -10.21 -16.02 31.04
C LYS A 461 -11.17 -15.54 29.94
N VAL A 462 -11.04 -14.29 29.51
CA VAL A 462 -11.99 -13.66 28.57
C VAL A 462 -11.40 -13.26 27.22
N LEU A 463 -12.22 -13.30 26.16
CA LEU A 463 -11.92 -12.71 24.85
C LEU A 463 -12.85 -11.53 24.59
N VAL A 464 -12.30 -10.31 24.56
CA VAL A 464 -13.08 -9.08 24.37
C VAL A 464 -12.66 -8.39 23.08
N VAL A 465 -13.64 -7.91 22.31
CA VAL A 465 -13.40 -6.96 21.21
C VAL A 465 -14.10 -5.64 21.53
N LEU A 466 -13.34 -4.55 21.59
CA LEU A 466 -13.84 -3.18 21.69
C LEU A 466 -13.66 -2.51 20.33
N ASP A 467 -14.76 -2.30 19.61
CA ASP A 467 -14.71 -1.83 18.22
C ASP A 467 -15.10 -0.35 18.09
N ASP A 468 -14.34 0.40 17.29
CA ASP A 468 -14.46 1.85 17.05
C ASP A 468 -14.35 2.67 18.35
N VAL A 469 -13.18 2.58 18.98
CA VAL A 469 -12.81 3.36 20.18
C VAL A 469 -12.10 4.65 19.75
N ASP A 470 -12.55 5.80 20.25
CA ASP A 470 -11.98 7.13 19.92
C ASP A 470 -11.39 7.89 21.13
N ASP A 471 -11.44 7.30 22.31
CA ASP A 471 -10.90 7.87 23.55
C ASP A 471 -10.38 6.74 24.46
N SER A 472 -9.19 6.91 25.05
CA SER A 472 -8.57 5.92 25.93
C SER A 472 -9.38 5.66 27.20
N ASP A 473 -10.13 6.65 27.69
CA ASP A 473 -11.00 6.48 28.85
C ASP A 473 -12.03 5.37 28.62
N GLN A 474 -12.47 5.19 27.36
CA GLN A 474 -13.41 4.13 26.98
C GLN A 474 -12.86 2.73 27.23
N ILE A 475 -11.54 2.57 27.20
CA ILE A 475 -10.86 1.31 27.48
C ILE A 475 -10.78 1.10 28.99
N ASP A 476 -10.42 2.16 29.72
CA ASP A 476 -10.23 2.14 31.16
C ASP A 476 -11.51 1.82 31.93
N TYR A 477 -12.61 2.54 31.67
CA TYR A 477 -13.85 2.28 32.39
C TYR A 477 -14.53 0.97 31.94
N MET A 478 -14.17 0.39 30.80
CA MET A 478 -14.62 -0.97 30.42
C MET A 478 -13.92 -2.07 31.23
N GLY A 479 -12.90 -1.71 32.02
CA GLY A 479 -12.25 -2.62 32.96
C GLY A 479 -11.21 -3.53 32.34
N VAL A 480 -10.67 -3.17 31.17
CA VAL A 480 -9.68 -3.98 30.45
C VAL A 480 -8.48 -4.35 31.32
N LYS A 481 -8.05 -3.43 32.21
CA LYS A 481 -6.98 -3.66 33.20
C LYS A 481 -7.29 -4.74 34.25
N HIS A 482 -8.56 -5.04 34.51
CA HIS A 482 -8.99 -5.97 35.56
C HIS A 482 -9.23 -7.41 35.08
N PHE A 483 -9.14 -7.70 33.78
CA PHE A 483 -9.27 -9.06 33.26
C PHE A 483 -8.17 -10.00 33.76
N GLY A 484 -8.51 -11.28 33.88
CA GLY A 484 -7.61 -12.31 34.39
C GLY A 484 -6.48 -12.70 33.45
N TYR A 485 -5.48 -13.38 34.01
CA TYR A 485 -4.36 -13.93 33.24
C TYR A 485 -4.84 -14.85 32.10
N GLY A 486 -4.22 -14.73 30.93
CA GLY A 486 -4.63 -15.46 29.72
C GLY A 486 -5.80 -14.85 28.94
N SER A 487 -6.43 -13.77 29.44
CA SER A 487 -7.43 -13.00 28.70
C SER A 487 -6.81 -12.25 27.51
N LYS A 488 -7.60 -12.03 26.46
CA LYS A 488 -7.20 -11.28 25.26
C LYS A 488 -8.21 -10.19 24.95
N THR A 489 -7.72 -8.98 24.70
CA THR A 489 -8.54 -7.84 24.30
C THR A 489 -8.07 -7.32 22.96
N ILE A 490 -8.98 -7.23 21.98
CA ILE A 490 -8.73 -6.61 20.68
C ILE A 490 -9.44 -5.25 20.68
N ILE A 491 -8.71 -4.19 20.39
CA ILE A 491 -9.24 -2.83 20.35
C ILE A 491 -9.09 -2.29 18.93
N THR A 492 -10.17 -1.85 18.30
CA THR A 492 -10.08 -1.20 16.98
C THR A 492 -10.19 0.32 17.15
N SER A 493 -9.25 1.06 16.56
CA SER A 493 -9.28 2.52 16.56
C SER A 493 -8.76 3.10 15.26
N ARG A 494 -9.12 4.36 15.01
CA ARG A 494 -8.59 5.16 13.91
C ARG A 494 -7.45 6.07 14.38
N ASP A 495 -7.27 6.21 15.68
CA ASP A 495 -6.24 7.06 16.31
C ASP A 495 -5.23 6.16 17.02
N ARG A 496 -3.97 6.23 16.60
CA ARG A 496 -2.88 5.45 17.19
C ARG A 496 -2.68 5.79 18.66
N GLN A 497 -2.77 7.07 19.03
CA GLN A 497 -2.53 7.53 20.40
C GLN A 497 -3.56 6.97 21.38
N VAL A 498 -4.79 6.72 20.94
CA VAL A 498 -5.85 6.10 21.77
C VAL A 498 -5.47 4.67 22.14
N LEU A 499 -4.82 3.93 21.24
CA LEU A 499 -4.34 2.56 21.51
C LEU A 499 -3.11 2.57 22.41
N GLU A 500 -2.16 3.47 22.17
CA GLU A 500 -0.95 3.63 23.01
C GLU A 500 -1.33 4.03 24.44
N SER A 501 -2.20 5.03 24.59
CA SER A 501 -2.67 5.50 25.91
C SER A 501 -3.60 4.48 26.58
N GLY A 502 -4.30 3.67 25.79
CA GLY A 502 -5.16 2.57 26.27
C GLY A 502 -4.42 1.31 26.71
N GLY A 503 -3.08 1.33 26.75
CA GLY A 503 -2.27 0.21 27.20
C GLY A 503 -2.20 -0.97 26.23
N ALA A 504 -2.23 -0.71 24.91
CA ALA A 504 -2.02 -1.76 23.91
C ALA A 504 -0.57 -2.28 23.94
N ASP A 505 -0.38 -3.58 24.15
CA ASP A 505 0.94 -4.23 24.14
C ASP A 505 1.53 -4.28 22.72
N THR A 506 0.67 -4.35 21.71
CA THR A 506 1.07 -4.37 20.30
C THR A 506 0.01 -3.68 19.45
N ILE A 507 0.45 -2.80 18.55
CA ILE A 507 -0.41 -2.11 17.60
C ILE A 507 -0.14 -2.65 16.20
N HIS A 508 -1.17 -3.20 15.57
CA HIS A 508 -1.16 -3.70 14.21
C HIS A 508 -1.85 -2.69 13.27
N GLU A 509 -1.08 -2.12 12.35
CA GLU A 509 -1.64 -1.30 11.25
C GLU A 509 -2.34 -2.20 10.23
N VAL A 510 -3.65 -2.03 10.10
CA VAL A 510 -4.50 -2.74 9.13
C VAL A 510 -4.28 -2.14 7.75
N LYS A 511 -3.66 -2.91 6.87
CA LYS A 511 -3.26 -2.45 5.53
C LYS A 511 -4.38 -2.59 4.50
N GLY A 512 -4.28 -1.73 3.48
CA GLY A 512 -4.98 -1.85 2.20
C GLY A 512 -4.93 -3.25 1.61
N LEU A 513 -6.02 -3.63 0.92
CA LEU A 513 -5.98 -4.76 0.01
C LEU A 513 -4.91 -4.51 -1.06
N ASN A 514 -4.16 -5.55 -1.42
CA ASN A 514 -3.23 -5.45 -2.54
C ASN A 514 -4.02 -5.23 -3.85
N LYS A 515 -3.32 -4.86 -4.93
CA LYS A 515 -3.96 -4.55 -6.22
C LYS A 515 -4.84 -5.70 -6.75
N ASN A 516 -4.44 -6.95 -6.56
CA ASN A 516 -5.17 -8.12 -7.07
C ASN A 516 -6.43 -8.38 -6.26
N HIS A 517 -6.33 -8.40 -4.93
CA HIS A 517 -7.47 -8.54 -4.03
C HIS A 517 -8.44 -7.35 -4.14
N SER A 518 -7.91 -6.14 -4.39
CA SER A 518 -8.73 -4.96 -4.64
C SER A 518 -9.53 -5.08 -5.93
N LEU A 519 -8.90 -5.58 -6.99
CA LEU A 519 -9.55 -5.84 -8.27
C LEU A 519 -10.63 -6.90 -8.12
N GLN A 520 -10.32 -8.01 -7.44
CA GLN A 520 -11.28 -9.07 -7.13
C GLN A 520 -12.49 -8.52 -6.38
N LEU A 521 -12.27 -7.78 -5.29
CA LEU A 521 -13.37 -7.21 -4.51
C LEU A 521 -14.22 -6.25 -5.35
N LEU A 522 -13.61 -5.35 -6.12
CA LEU A 522 -14.36 -4.47 -7.01
C LEU A 522 -15.19 -5.28 -8.02
N SER A 523 -14.59 -6.29 -8.64
CA SER A 523 -15.22 -7.13 -9.66
C SER A 523 -16.37 -7.97 -9.09
N THR A 524 -16.25 -8.48 -7.87
CA THR A 524 -17.33 -9.21 -7.21
C THR A 524 -18.56 -8.32 -7.02
N PHE A 525 -18.36 -7.04 -6.66
CA PHE A 525 -19.47 -6.11 -6.46
C PHE A 525 -20.02 -5.53 -7.78
N ALA A 526 -19.16 -5.29 -8.77
CA ALA A 526 -19.52 -4.68 -10.06
C ALA A 526 -20.05 -5.68 -11.09
N PHE A 527 -19.46 -6.86 -11.19
CA PHE A 527 -19.75 -7.86 -12.24
C PHE A 527 -20.30 -9.19 -11.70
N LYS A 528 -20.36 -9.36 -10.37
CA LYS A 528 -20.72 -10.64 -9.71
C LYS A 528 -19.78 -11.81 -10.04
N GLN A 529 -18.52 -11.49 -10.38
CA GLN A 529 -17.46 -12.47 -10.67
C GLN A 529 -16.10 -11.99 -10.15
N LEU A 530 -15.15 -12.90 -10.00
CA LEU A 530 -13.84 -12.62 -9.38
C LEU A 530 -12.91 -11.73 -10.23
N ASN A 531 -13.14 -11.63 -11.53
CA ASN A 531 -12.31 -10.85 -12.45
C ASN A 531 -13.13 -9.80 -13.21
N PRO A 532 -12.51 -8.73 -13.73
CA PRO A 532 -13.22 -7.78 -14.57
C PRO A 532 -13.82 -8.46 -15.82
N ALA A 533 -14.97 -7.96 -16.27
CA ALA A 533 -15.48 -8.34 -17.59
C ALA A 533 -14.51 -7.90 -18.70
N VAL A 534 -14.50 -8.60 -19.83
CA VAL A 534 -13.65 -8.30 -20.99
C VAL A 534 -13.88 -6.86 -21.43
N GLY A 535 -12.81 -6.07 -21.59
CA GLY A 535 -12.86 -4.65 -21.94
C GLY A 535 -12.93 -3.66 -20.75
N PHE A 536 -13.21 -4.13 -19.53
CA PHE A 536 -13.31 -3.27 -18.34
C PHE A 536 -12.07 -3.31 -17.43
N GLU A 537 -11.01 -4.03 -17.82
CA GLU A 537 -9.84 -4.26 -16.98
C GLU A 537 -9.10 -2.95 -16.64
N ASP A 538 -8.79 -2.13 -17.65
CA ASP A 538 -8.09 -0.85 -17.45
C ASP A 538 -8.92 0.14 -16.63
N LEU A 539 -10.22 0.19 -16.86
CA LEU A 539 -11.16 1.02 -16.09
C LEU A 539 -11.21 0.57 -14.63
N SER A 540 -11.36 -0.74 -14.40
CA SER A 540 -11.34 -1.32 -13.05
C SER A 540 -10.04 -0.99 -12.32
N ARG A 541 -8.89 -1.04 -13.02
CA ARG A 541 -7.59 -0.62 -12.46
C ARG A 541 -7.54 0.87 -12.09
N ARG A 542 -8.25 1.76 -12.78
CA ARG A 542 -8.38 3.18 -12.39
C ARG A 542 -9.13 3.34 -11.07
N PHE A 543 -10.25 2.65 -10.88
CA PHE A 543 -10.99 2.66 -9.61
C PHE A 543 -10.16 2.07 -8.47
N VAL A 544 -9.49 0.93 -8.69
CA VAL A 544 -8.57 0.31 -7.70
C VAL A 544 -7.43 1.25 -7.32
N LYS A 545 -6.90 2.02 -8.29
CA LYS A 545 -5.86 3.02 -8.01
C LYS A 545 -6.38 4.16 -7.14
N TYR A 546 -7.59 4.65 -7.39
CA TYR A 546 -8.22 5.71 -6.61
C TYR A 546 -8.53 5.28 -5.17
N THR A 547 -9.05 4.06 -4.98
CA THR A 547 -9.39 3.53 -3.65
C THR A 547 -8.19 3.03 -2.85
N GLN A 548 -7.02 2.88 -3.48
CA GLN A 548 -5.75 2.40 -2.90
C GLN A 548 -5.91 1.21 -1.94
N GLY A 549 -6.85 0.30 -2.25
CA GLY A 549 -7.11 -0.90 -1.46
C GLY A 549 -7.99 -0.71 -0.24
N ASN A 550 -8.75 0.38 -0.13
CA ASN A 550 -9.78 0.56 0.90
C ASN A 550 -11.02 -0.31 0.59
N PRO A 551 -11.33 -1.33 1.42
CA PRO A 551 -12.44 -2.27 1.14
C PRO A 551 -13.81 -1.60 1.04
N LEU A 552 -14.12 -0.66 1.94
CA LEU A 552 -15.42 0.03 1.92
C LEU A 552 -15.62 0.80 0.62
N ALA A 553 -14.60 1.54 0.18
CA ALA A 553 -14.66 2.29 -1.07
C ALA A 553 -14.81 1.38 -2.29
N LEU A 554 -14.09 0.26 -2.32
CA LEU A 554 -14.22 -0.75 -3.38
C LEU A 554 -15.63 -1.34 -3.44
N LYS A 555 -16.23 -1.68 -2.28
CA LYS A 555 -17.61 -2.18 -2.21
C LYS A 555 -18.62 -1.13 -2.71
N VAL A 556 -18.52 0.10 -2.23
CA VAL A 556 -19.45 1.19 -2.59
C VAL A 556 -19.39 1.49 -4.09
N LEU A 557 -18.19 1.70 -4.64
CA LEU A 557 -18.01 1.99 -6.07
C LEU A 557 -18.39 0.77 -6.93
N GLY A 558 -18.02 -0.44 -6.50
CA GLY A 558 -18.39 -1.67 -7.21
C GLY A 558 -19.91 -1.86 -7.31
N SER A 559 -20.64 -1.71 -6.20
CA SER A 559 -22.11 -1.81 -6.19
C SER A 559 -22.80 -0.79 -7.08
N ASP A 560 -22.29 0.43 -7.08
CA ASP A 560 -22.84 1.53 -7.86
C ASP A 560 -22.53 1.37 -9.36
N LEU A 561 -21.39 0.78 -9.72
CA LEU A 561 -21.09 0.37 -11.10
C LEU A 561 -21.95 -0.84 -11.54
N GLY A 562 -22.20 -1.79 -10.65
CA GLY A 562 -22.96 -3.03 -10.93
C GLY A 562 -24.48 -2.92 -10.80
N SER A 563 -25.03 -1.75 -10.47
CA SER A 563 -26.48 -1.56 -10.26
C SER A 563 -27.32 -1.70 -11.53
N ASP A 564 -26.69 -1.71 -12.71
CA ASP A 564 -27.34 -1.88 -14.01
C ASP A 564 -26.36 -2.54 -14.99
N LEU A 565 -26.63 -3.79 -15.38
CA LEU A 565 -25.78 -4.61 -16.26
C LEU A 565 -25.67 -4.06 -17.69
N ASN A 566 -26.49 -3.07 -18.07
CA ASN A 566 -26.46 -2.40 -19.37
C ASN A 566 -25.58 -1.14 -19.42
N LYS A 567 -24.86 -0.79 -18.34
CA LYS A 567 -23.96 0.38 -18.33
C LYS A 567 -22.81 0.18 -19.31
N SER A 568 -22.74 1.07 -20.31
CA SER A 568 -21.70 1.03 -21.33
C SER A 568 -20.31 1.35 -20.77
N ILE A 569 -19.26 0.97 -21.52
CA ILE A 569 -17.88 1.34 -21.24
C ILE A 569 -17.71 2.87 -21.09
N ASN A 570 -18.47 3.65 -21.86
CA ASN A 570 -18.48 5.12 -21.80
C ASN A 570 -18.99 5.65 -20.44
N TYR A 571 -19.95 4.97 -19.81
CA TYR A 571 -20.41 5.35 -18.47
C TYR A 571 -19.30 5.15 -17.43
N TRP A 572 -18.58 4.03 -17.50
CA TRP A 572 -17.45 3.75 -16.62
C TRP A 572 -16.31 4.75 -16.82
N GLU A 573 -16.01 5.10 -18.08
CA GLU A 573 -15.03 6.15 -18.41
C GLU A 573 -15.42 7.49 -17.79
N SER A 574 -16.66 7.96 -18.04
CA SER A 574 -17.17 9.21 -17.47
C SER A 574 -17.13 9.21 -15.93
N LYS A 575 -17.46 8.08 -15.30
CA LYS A 575 -17.42 7.95 -13.84
C LYS A 575 -16.00 7.94 -13.31
N ALA A 576 -15.07 7.26 -13.99
CA ALA A 576 -13.66 7.25 -13.64
C ALA A 576 -12.98 8.62 -13.85
N GLU A 577 -13.51 9.47 -14.73
CA GLU A 577 -13.09 10.87 -14.88
C GLU A 577 -13.58 11.72 -13.72
N LYS A 578 -14.85 11.56 -13.30
CA LYS A 578 -15.41 12.28 -12.15
C LYS A 578 -14.64 12.05 -10.85
N LEU A 579 -14.00 10.89 -10.65
CA LEU A 579 -13.24 10.58 -9.43
C LEU A 579 -12.13 11.58 -9.08
N LYS A 580 -11.56 12.27 -10.08
CA LYS A 580 -10.40 13.17 -9.87
C LYS A 580 -10.76 14.62 -9.58
N ASP A 581 -12.04 14.97 -9.65
CA ASP A 581 -12.50 16.36 -9.53
C ASP A 581 -13.80 16.47 -8.70
N CYS A 582 -14.29 15.37 -8.10
CA CYS A 582 -15.52 15.34 -7.32
C CYS A 582 -15.27 14.72 -5.93
N PRO A 583 -16.05 15.14 -4.91
CA PRO A 583 -16.01 14.51 -3.61
C PRO A 583 -16.30 13.01 -3.70
N PRO A 584 -15.72 12.18 -2.81
CA PRO A 584 -16.05 10.78 -2.74
C PRO A 584 -17.57 10.58 -2.49
N GLU A 585 -18.09 9.45 -2.96
CA GLU A 585 -19.47 9.03 -2.71
C GLU A 585 -19.87 9.21 -1.23
N LYS A 586 -21.11 9.62 -0.97
CA LYS A 586 -21.56 10.05 0.37
C LYS A 586 -21.20 9.06 1.48
N LYS A 587 -21.39 7.76 1.25
CA LYS A 587 -21.04 6.69 2.20
C LYS A 587 -19.54 6.61 2.50
N ILE A 588 -18.68 6.85 1.51
CA ILE A 588 -17.22 6.89 1.66
C ILE A 588 -16.84 8.15 2.45
N SER A 589 -17.39 9.29 2.05
CA SER A 589 -17.15 10.58 2.69
C SER A 589 -17.54 10.56 4.17
N GLU A 590 -18.70 10.03 4.54
CA GLU A 590 -19.13 9.90 5.94
C GLU A 590 -18.15 9.04 6.76
N ALA A 591 -17.67 7.93 6.18
CA ALA A 591 -16.71 7.05 6.84
C ALA A 591 -15.35 7.71 7.05
N LEU A 592 -14.86 8.52 6.11
CA LEU A 592 -13.57 9.22 6.25
C LEU A 592 -13.68 10.47 7.13
N ARG A 593 -14.76 11.23 6.97
CA ARG A 593 -15.01 12.51 7.64
C ARG A 593 -15.08 12.39 9.15
N SER A 594 -15.52 11.25 9.68
CA SER A 594 -15.62 11.07 11.13
C SER A 594 -14.28 11.17 11.88
N SER A 595 -13.14 10.97 11.18
CA SER A 595 -11.79 11.19 11.72
C SER A 595 -11.39 12.68 11.66
N TYR A 596 -11.83 13.40 10.63
CA TYR A 596 -11.61 14.84 10.47
C TYR A 596 -12.43 15.65 11.49
N ASP A 597 -13.70 15.29 11.70
CA ASP A 597 -14.57 15.98 12.67
C ASP A 597 -14.09 15.85 14.13
N GLY A 598 -13.17 14.92 14.40
CA GLY A 598 -12.54 14.73 15.72
C GLY A 598 -11.22 15.48 15.90
N LEU A 599 -10.84 16.35 14.96
CA LEU A 599 -9.69 17.25 15.03
C LEU A 599 -10.10 18.61 15.59
N ASP A 600 -9.15 19.32 16.21
CA ASP A 600 -9.36 20.73 16.57
C ASP A 600 -9.34 21.67 15.34
N LEU A 601 -9.71 22.94 15.52
CA LEU A 601 -9.79 23.91 14.42
C LEU A 601 -8.45 24.16 13.71
N VAL A 602 -7.32 24.08 14.42
CA VAL A 602 -5.99 24.30 13.85
C VAL A 602 -5.58 23.08 13.03
N GLU A 603 -5.75 21.89 13.59
CA GLU A 603 -5.50 20.60 12.95
C GLU A 603 -6.36 20.40 11.69
N GLN A 604 -7.64 20.77 11.75
CA GLN A 604 -8.53 20.77 10.59
C GLN A 604 -7.98 21.66 9.48
N ASN A 605 -7.51 22.86 9.80
CA ASN A 605 -6.93 23.77 8.81
C ASN A 605 -5.60 23.26 8.24
N ILE A 606 -4.77 22.60 9.06
CA ILE A 606 -3.56 21.92 8.61
C ILE A 606 -3.91 20.81 7.62
N PHE A 607 -4.91 19.98 7.92
CA PHE A 607 -5.39 18.93 7.02
C PHE A 607 -5.82 19.49 5.66
N LEU A 608 -6.62 20.56 5.67
CA LEU A 608 -7.09 21.22 4.44
C LEU A 608 -5.94 21.81 3.62
N ASP A 609 -4.96 22.45 4.28
CA ASP A 609 -3.77 22.96 3.60
C ASP A 609 -2.95 21.85 2.97
N ILE A 610 -2.81 20.71 3.64
CA ILE A 610 -2.11 19.55 3.09
C ILE A 610 -2.85 18.98 1.88
N ALA A 611 -4.17 18.77 2.00
CA ALA A 611 -5.00 18.24 0.93
C ALA A 611 -4.94 19.13 -0.33
N CYS A 612 -5.06 20.45 -0.17
CA CYS A 612 -5.05 21.36 -1.31
C CYS A 612 -3.64 21.64 -1.84
N PHE A 613 -2.65 21.88 -0.98
CA PHE A 613 -1.35 22.45 -1.39
C PHE A 613 -0.17 21.50 -1.25
N PHE A 614 -0.07 20.74 -0.16
CA PHE A 614 1.17 20.05 0.23
C PHE A 614 1.20 18.52 0.01
N LYS A 615 0.19 17.92 -0.62
CA LYS A 615 0.28 16.50 -1.05
C LYS A 615 1.49 16.29 -1.97
N GLY A 616 2.35 15.33 -1.61
CA GLY A 616 3.55 14.98 -2.34
C GLY A 616 4.76 15.89 -2.07
N GLU A 617 4.62 16.93 -1.26
CA GLU A 617 5.75 17.78 -0.86
C GLU A 617 6.62 17.08 0.20
N PRO A 618 7.93 17.36 0.25
CA PRO A 618 8.79 16.86 1.32
C PRO A 618 8.27 17.28 2.69
N MET A 619 8.22 16.35 3.65
CA MET A 619 7.67 16.54 4.98
C MET A 619 8.29 17.74 5.70
N GLU A 620 9.62 17.83 5.68
CA GLU A 620 10.36 18.96 6.27
C GLU A 620 9.98 20.31 5.68
N ARG A 621 9.64 20.36 4.38
CA ARG A 621 9.22 21.58 3.71
C ARG A 621 7.82 21.98 4.14
N ALA A 622 6.90 21.02 4.16
CA ALA A 622 5.52 21.24 4.58
C ALA A 622 5.46 21.64 6.07
N LYS A 623 6.17 20.95 6.95
CA LYS A 623 6.32 21.31 8.38
C LYS A 623 6.80 22.76 8.54
N LEU A 624 7.84 23.15 7.81
CA LEU A 624 8.40 24.50 7.88
C LEU A 624 7.38 25.58 7.49
N ILE A 625 6.64 25.35 6.41
CA ILE A 625 5.65 26.33 5.92
C ILE A 625 4.44 26.36 6.85
N LEU A 626 3.90 25.20 7.23
CA LEU A 626 2.74 25.09 8.12
C LEU A 626 3.04 25.63 9.52
N SER A 627 4.27 25.51 10.02
CA SER A 627 4.68 26.09 11.32
C SER A 627 4.68 27.62 11.31
N GLY A 628 4.87 28.26 10.16
CA GLY A 628 4.69 29.71 10.03
C GLY A 628 3.23 30.15 9.80
N CYS A 629 2.33 29.19 9.59
CA CYS A 629 0.89 29.40 9.45
C CYS A 629 0.13 29.12 10.75
N TYR A 630 0.57 28.12 11.53
CA TYR A 630 -0.14 27.61 12.69
C TYR A 630 0.82 27.36 13.86
N LYS A 631 0.48 27.89 15.04
CA LYS A 631 1.16 27.51 16.29
C LYS A 631 0.87 26.04 16.57
N GLY A 632 1.91 25.26 16.89
CA GLY A 632 1.77 23.82 17.13
C GLY A 632 1.63 22.96 15.86
N ALA A 633 1.95 23.47 14.67
CA ALA A 633 1.79 22.73 13.41
C ALA A 633 2.44 21.35 13.41
N GLU A 634 3.61 21.20 14.02
CA GLU A 634 4.27 19.89 14.13
C GLU A 634 3.45 18.87 14.93
N CYS A 635 2.86 19.30 16.04
CA CYS A 635 1.94 18.46 16.82
C CYS A 635 0.70 18.10 16.00
N GLY A 636 0.09 19.08 15.33
CA GLY A 636 -1.07 18.83 14.48
C GLY A 636 -0.78 17.87 13.33
N ILE A 637 0.37 18.01 12.66
CA ILE A 637 0.79 17.09 11.59
C ILE A 637 0.97 15.66 12.13
N ASN A 638 1.61 15.49 13.29
CA ASN A 638 1.75 14.18 13.93
C ASN A 638 0.37 13.59 14.29
N LYS A 639 -0.56 14.41 14.79
CA LYS A 639 -1.94 13.96 15.06
C LYS A 639 -2.66 13.49 13.79
N LEU A 640 -2.44 14.15 12.65
CA LEU A 640 -2.97 13.69 11.36
C LEU A 640 -2.39 12.34 10.93
N VAL A 641 -1.10 12.08 11.21
CA VAL A 641 -0.48 10.76 10.99
C VAL A 641 -1.15 9.72 11.88
N ASP A 642 -1.26 10.01 13.19
CA ASP A 642 -1.86 9.10 14.18
C ASP A 642 -3.32 8.77 13.86
N LYS A 643 -4.07 9.70 13.27
CA LYS A 643 -5.46 9.48 12.81
C LYS A 643 -5.58 8.86 11.41
N CYS A 644 -4.48 8.43 10.79
CA CYS A 644 -4.40 7.93 9.40
C CYS A 644 -4.97 8.89 8.34
N LEU A 645 -4.91 10.20 8.58
CA LEU A 645 -5.36 11.21 7.61
C LEU A 645 -4.26 11.58 6.61
N ILE A 646 -3.01 11.40 7.01
CA ILE A 646 -1.82 11.49 6.16
C ILE A 646 -0.88 10.33 6.46
N ASN A 647 0.02 10.03 5.54
CA ASN A 647 1.07 9.06 5.71
C ASN A 647 2.42 9.66 5.28
N VAL A 648 3.51 9.17 5.83
CA VAL A 648 4.86 9.58 5.47
C VAL A 648 5.46 8.50 4.58
N SER A 649 5.66 8.82 3.30
CA SER A 649 6.30 7.89 2.36
C SER A 649 7.73 8.33 2.10
N SER A 650 8.69 7.43 2.31
CA SER A 650 10.08 7.66 1.89
C SER A 650 10.13 7.59 0.36
N THR A 651 10.16 8.74 -0.29
CA THR A 651 10.24 8.83 -1.74
C THR A 651 11.65 9.21 -2.16
N ASN A 652 12.07 8.69 -3.33
CA ASN A 652 13.30 9.14 -3.96
C ASN A 652 13.07 10.56 -4.49
N PHE A 653 13.36 11.57 -3.68
CA PHE A 653 13.37 12.96 -4.13
C PHE A 653 14.73 13.24 -4.76
N SER A 654 14.76 13.41 -6.09
CA SER A 654 15.84 14.16 -6.71
C SER A 654 15.65 15.63 -6.33
N LEU A 655 16.63 16.23 -5.65
CA LEU A 655 16.65 17.67 -5.38
C LEU A 655 17.01 18.51 -6.62
N ASP A 656 17.26 17.86 -7.77
CA ASP A 656 17.49 18.54 -9.04
C ASP A 656 16.15 18.97 -9.63
N TYR A 657 15.73 20.19 -9.29
CA TYR A 657 14.60 20.84 -9.93
C TYR A 657 14.89 21.12 -11.42
N PHE A 658 16.16 21.08 -11.85
CA PHE A 658 16.58 21.15 -13.26
C PHE A 658 17.79 20.25 -13.52
N GLY A 659 17.62 19.24 -14.38
CA GLY A 659 18.63 18.21 -14.63
C GLY A 659 19.84 18.66 -15.44
N TYR A 660 20.70 19.50 -14.87
CA TYR A 660 21.97 19.92 -15.49
C TYR A 660 23.21 19.79 -14.60
N SER A 661 23.18 18.99 -13.52
CA SER A 661 24.43 18.56 -12.87
C SER A 661 25.02 17.38 -13.62
N THR A 662 26.21 17.56 -14.20
CA THR A 662 27.06 16.51 -14.79
C THR A 662 27.67 15.56 -13.74
N MET A 663 27.27 15.66 -12.47
CA MET A 663 27.61 14.69 -11.43
C MET A 663 26.33 14.05 -10.88
N GLY A 664 26.30 12.71 -10.92
CA GLY A 664 25.12 11.88 -10.73
C GLY A 664 24.33 12.13 -9.43
N PRO A 665 23.09 11.61 -9.36
CA PRO A 665 22.18 11.90 -8.27
C PRO A 665 22.74 11.37 -6.95
N ARG A 666 23.05 12.25 -6.00
CA ARG A 666 23.03 11.86 -4.58
C ARG A 666 21.57 11.59 -4.22
N LYS A 667 21.23 10.30 -4.22
CA LYS A 667 19.92 9.73 -3.89
C LYS A 667 19.61 10.03 -2.41
N LEU A 668 19.06 11.21 -2.13
CA LEU A 668 18.56 11.55 -0.80
C LEU A 668 17.15 11.01 -0.69
N LEU A 669 16.99 9.88 0.01
CA LEU A 669 15.69 9.45 0.52
C LEU A 669 15.16 10.58 1.41
N ARG A 670 14.04 11.19 1.02
CA ARG A 670 13.34 12.14 1.87
C ARG A 670 11.90 11.69 2.05
N ASP A 671 11.46 11.79 3.28
CA ASP A 671 10.09 11.57 3.67
C ASP A 671 9.19 12.65 3.07
N ALA A 672 8.17 12.23 2.33
CA ALA A 672 7.19 13.10 1.70
C ALA A 672 5.80 12.87 2.29
N ILE A 673 4.99 13.93 2.33
CA ILE A 673 3.60 13.82 2.75
C ILE A 673 2.81 13.08 1.67
N SER A 674 2.30 11.92 2.03
CA SER A 674 1.34 11.16 1.24
C SER A 674 -0.05 11.32 1.83
N MET A 675 -1.06 11.44 0.98
CA MET A 675 -2.46 11.45 1.38
C MET A 675 -3.23 10.61 0.38
N HIS A 676 -4.14 9.80 0.90
CA HIS A 676 -5.02 8.97 0.07
C HIS A 676 -5.87 9.86 -0.86
N ASP A 677 -6.06 9.47 -2.13
CA ASP A 677 -6.78 10.30 -3.12
C ASP A 677 -8.20 10.67 -2.64
N MET A 678 -8.94 9.72 -2.07
CA MET A 678 -10.24 9.99 -1.43
C MET A 678 -10.20 11.05 -0.30
N LEU A 679 -9.13 11.08 0.51
CA LEU A 679 -8.98 12.09 1.57
C LEU A 679 -8.62 13.46 0.99
N GLU A 680 -7.83 13.49 -0.08
CA GLU A 680 -7.53 14.72 -0.81
C GLU A 680 -8.81 15.33 -1.38
N GLU A 681 -9.63 14.53 -2.08
CA GLU A 681 -10.88 15.01 -2.68
C GLU A 681 -11.92 15.41 -1.61
N MET A 682 -11.99 14.71 -0.48
CA MET A 682 -12.80 15.13 0.67
C MET A 682 -12.31 16.47 1.25
N GLY A 683 -11.00 16.62 1.46
CA GLY A 683 -10.42 17.85 2.00
C GLY A 683 -10.60 19.05 1.07
N LYS A 684 -10.44 18.82 -0.24
CA LYS A 684 -10.81 19.77 -1.28
C LYS A 684 -12.27 20.18 -1.12
N ASP A 685 -13.24 19.27 -1.21
CA ASP A 685 -14.66 19.65 -1.12
C ASP A 685 -15.02 20.47 0.15
N ILE A 686 -14.44 20.13 1.31
CA ILE A 686 -14.60 20.91 2.54
C ILE A 686 -13.99 22.32 2.40
N GLY A 687 -12.84 22.45 1.76
CA GLY A 687 -12.07 23.68 1.63
C GLY A 687 -12.49 24.63 0.50
N LYS A 688 -13.41 24.25 -0.40
CA LYS A 688 -13.68 24.92 -1.70
C LYS A 688 -14.00 26.40 -1.67
N CYS A 689 -14.49 26.93 -0.56
CA CYS A 689 -14.80 28.35 -0.42
C CYS A 689 -13.60 29.21 0.02
N SER A 690 -12.51 28.59 0.47
CA SER A 690 -11.33 29.27 1.04
C SER A 690 -10.03 28.89 0.34
N ARG A 691 -9.96 27.73 -0.30
CA ARG A 691 -8.78 27.23 -1.01
C ARG A 691 -9.22 26.98 -2.44
N LEU A 692 -8.64 27.65 -3.41
CA LEU A 692 -9.03 27.52 -4.80
C LEU A 692 -8.02 26.64 -5.53
N TRP A 693 -8.49 25.53 -6.10
CA TRP A 693 -7.71 24.65 -6.97
C TRP A 693 -8.40 24.32 -8.30
N ASN A 694 -9.72 24.58 -8.41
CA ASN A 694 -10.44 24.40 -9.65
C ASN A 694 -10.05 25.51 -10.64
N LEU A 695 -9.64 25.10 -11.84
CA LEU A 695 -9.16 26.02 -12.86
C LEU A 695 -10.18 27.10 -13.22
N LYS A 696 -11.45 26.72 -13.40
CA LYS A 696 -12.52 27.65 -13.81
C LYS A 696 -12.81 28.68 -12.73
N ASP A 697 -12.87 28.24 -11.47
CA ASP A 697 -13.10 29.13 -10.34
C ASP A 697 -11.97 30.17 -10.21
N VAL A 698 -10.72 29.74 -10.38
CA VAL A 698 -9.57 30.65 -10.35
C VAL A 698 -9.59 31.60 -11.54
N GLU A 699 -9.89 31.12 -12.75
CA GLU A 699 -10.05 31.97 -13.94
C GLU A 699 -11.12 33.03 -13.73
N GLU A 700 -12.29 32.67 -13.20
CA GLU A 700 -13.36 33.64 -12.92
C GLU A 700 -12.96 34.68 -11.87
N VAL A 701 -12.32 34.23 -10.79
CA VAL A 701 -11.86 35.09 -9.70
C VAL A 701 -10.82 36.10 -10.19
N LEU A 702 -9.83 35.65 -10.96
CA LEU A 702 -8.76 36.52 -11.47
C LEU A 702 -9.25 37.45 -12.59
N LYS A 703 -10.02 36.92 -13.55
CA LYS A 703 -10.48 37.69 -14.72
C LYS A 703 -11.45 38.81 -14.35
N HIS A 704 -12.37 38.54 -13.42
CA HIS A 704 -13.42 39.49 -13.03
C HIS A 704 -13.17 40.16 -11.68
N ASN A 705 -11.97 40.00 -11.11
CA ASN A 705 -11.59 40.58 -9.83
C ASN A 705 -12.60 40.28 -8.69
N LYS A 706 -13.06 39.03 -8.61
CA LYS A 706 -14.05 38.55 -7.61
C LYS A 706 -13.40 37.97 -6.35
N GLY A 707 -12.14 38.33 -6.08
CA GLY A 707 -11.44 37.90 -4.87
C GLY A 707 -12.17 38.36 -3.60
N THR A 708 -12.17 37.53 -2.55
CA THR A 708 -12.74 37.87 -1.24
C THR A 708 -11.75 37.59 -0.12
N ASP A 709 -11.99 38.18 1.05
CA ASP A 709 -11.18 37.98 2.25
C ASP A 709 -11.23 36.55 2.82
N ARG A 710 -12.13 35.70 2.30
CA ARG A 710 -12.25 34.28 2.66
C ARG A 710 -11.20 33.40 1.98
N ILE A 711 -10.62 33.86 0.87
CA ILE A 711 -9.63 33.11 0.10
C ILE A 711 -8.29 33.13 0.84
N GLN A 712 -7.80 31.93 1.16
CA GLN A 712 -6.58 31.68 1.89
C GLN A 712 -5.48 31.04 1.03
N GLY A 713 -5.82 30.45 -0.12
CA GLY A 713 -4.81 29.94 -1.02
C GLY A 713 -5.33 29.65 -2.42
N ILE A 714 -4.44 29.74 -3.41
CA ILE A 714 -4.72 29.48 -4.82
C ILE A 714 -3.66 28.52 -5.36
N LYS A 715 -4.08 27.46 -6.06
CA LYS A 715 -3.19 26.51 -6.73
C LYS A 715 -3.71 26.12 -8.10
N VAL A 716 -2.92 26.38 -9.14
CA VAL A 716 -3.25 26.11 -10.53
C VAL A 716 -2.07 25.47 -11.24
N ASP A 717 -2.37 24.38 -11.95
CA ASP A 717 -1.50 23.81 -12.98
C ASP A 717 -1.68 24.62 -14.27
N LEU A 718 -0.69 25.46 -14.59
CA LEU A 718 -0.69 26.33 -15.77
C LEU A 718 -0.66 25.54 -17.09
N SER A 719 -0.28 24.25 -17.09
CA SER A 719 -0.32 23.43 -18.32
C SER A 719 -1.74 23.15 -18.80
N ARG A 720 -2.74 23.27 -17.91
CA ARG A 720 -4.16 23.09 -18.20
C ARG A 720 -4.87 24.40 -18.54
N MET A 721 -4.20 25.53 -18.36
CA MET A 721 -4.78 26.87 -18.49
C MET A 721 -4.55 27.43 -19.90
N GLY A 722 -5.57 28.13 -20.42
CA GLY A 722 -5.43 29.00 -21.59
C GLY A 722 -4.62 30.27 -21.26
N ASN A 723 -4.48 31.17 -22.24
CA ASN A 723 -3.95 32.50 -21.94
C ASN A 723 -5.03 33.30 -21.21
N LEU A 724 -4.73 33.76 -20.00
CA LEU A 724 -5.64 34.51 -19.14
C LEU A 724 -5.10 35.92 -18.93
N LEU A 725 -5.96 36.90 -19.19
CA LEU A 725 -5.70 38.32 -18.96
C LEU A 725 -6.43 38.75 -17.69
N PHE A 726 -5.70 39.30 -16.71
CA PHE A 726 -6.24 39.69 -15.40
C PHE A 726 -5.74 41.09 -14.97
N GLN A 727 -6.43 41.69 -14.01
CA GLN A 727 -6.08 43.01 -13.46
C GLN A 727 -5.03 42.86 -12.35
N PRO A 728 -3.98 43.72 -12.27
CA PRO A 728 -2.98 43.66 -11.20
C PRO A 728 -3.56 43.75 -9.77
N SER A 729 -4.71 44.42 -9.61
CA SER A 729 -5.44 44.55 -8.34
C SER A 729 -6.19 43.27 -7.92
N ALA A 730 -6.10 42.18 -8.70
CA ALA A 730 -6.88 40.94 -8.48
C ALA A 730 -6.69 40.31 -7.08
N PHE A 731 -5.56 40.58 -6.42
CA PHE A 731 -5.22 40.00 -5.12
C PHE A 731 -5.47 40.94 -3.95
N GLU A 732 -5.80 42.21 -4.18
CA GLU A 732 -5.91 43.24 -3.12
C GLU A 732 -7.03 42.94 -2.12
N SER A 733 -8.16 42.40 -2.59
CA SER A 733 -9.29 42.02 -1.73
C SER A 733 -9.06 40.71 -0.96
N MET A 734 -8.04 39.93 -1.33
CA MET A 734 -7.74 38.61 -0.73
C MET A 734 -6.79 38.72 0.46
N ILE A 735 -7.13 39.56 1.43
CA ILE A 735 -6.24 39.93 2.54
C ILE A 735 -5.78 38.76 3.43
N LYS A 736 -6.47 37.60 3.42
CA LYS A 736 -6.10 36.39 4.18
C LYS A 736 -5.35 35.34 3.34
N LEU A 737 -4.94 35.70 2.12
CA LEU A 737 -4.26 34.80 1.19
C LEU A 737 -2.84 34.47 1.69
N ARG A 738 -2.59 33.19 1.93
CA ARG A 738 -1.32 32.65 2.44
C ARG A 738 -0.50 31.93 1.37
N TYR A 739 -1.17 31.37 0.36
CA TYR A 739 -0.51 30.53 -0.65
C TYR A 739 -0.91 30.91 -2.06
N ILE A 740 0.08 31.01 -2.94
CA ILE A 740 -0.12 31.11 -4.39
C ILE A 740 0.77 30.06 -5.05
N PHE A 741 0.19 29.21 -5.88
CA PHE A 741 0.89 28.20 -6.65
C PHE A 741 0.44 28.25 -8.10
N PHE A 742 1.19 28.95 -8.93
CA PHE A 742 1.07 28.93 -10.39
C PHE A 742 2.27 28.18 -10.95
N TYR A 743 2.08 26.91 -11.31
CA TYR A 743 3.19 26.01 -11.63
C TYR A 743 2.94 25.20 -12.90
N PHE A 744 4.02 24.68 -13.47
CA PHE A 744 4.00 23.69 -14.54
C PHE A 744 4.48 22.33 -14.00
N PRO A 745 3.91 21.19 -14.42
CA PRO A 745 4.39 19.87 -14.04
C PRO A 745 5.81 19.62 -14.54
N ARG A 746 6.58 18.78 -13.82
CA ARG A 746 8.01 18.52 -14.10
C ARG A 746 8.30 18.08 -15.54
N SER A 747 7.37 17.42 -16.23
CA SER A 747 7.54 16.99 -17.62
C SER A 747 7.71 18.15 -18.61
N TRP A 748 7.21 19.35 -18.28
CA TRP A 748 7.18 20.52 -19.15
C TRP A 748 8.43 21.40 -19.04
N LEU A 749 9.18 21.32 -17.94
CA LEU A 749 10.28 22.25 -17.63
C LEU A 749 11.62 21.92 -18.33
N ARG A 750 11.61 21.17 -19.44
CA ARG A 750 12.85 20.73 -20.11
C ARG A 750 13.47 21.81 -21.00
N LYS A 751 12.69 22.77 -21.51
CA LYS A 751 13.15 23.90 -22.33
C LYS A 751 12.23 25.09 -22.12
N GLU A 752 12.77 26.30 -22.23
CA GLU A 752 11.98 27.54 -22.17
C GLU A 752 11.20 27.71 -23.49
N HIS A 753 9.88 27.92 -23.41
CA HIS A 753 9.01 28.17 -24.57
C HIS A 753 8.09 29.36 -24.28
N GLU A 754 7.89 30.23 -25.28
CA GLU A 754 6.98 31.40 -25.21
C GLU A 754 5.56 30.99 -24.78
N GLU A 755 5.09 29.81 -25.19
CA GLU A 755 3.75 29.26 -24.86
C GLU A 755 3.51 29.01 -23.36
N TYR A 756 4.56 29.07 -22.52
CA TYR A 756 4.46 28.87 -21.08
C TYR A 756 4.11 30.14 -20.30
N LYS A 757 4.05 31.29 -20.97
CA LYS A 757 3.50 32.53 -20.41
C LYS A 757 1.97 32.49 -20.54
N LYS A 758 1.29 31.99 -19.50
CA LYS A 758 -0.19 31.85 -19.50
C LYS A 758 -0.93 33.02 -18.86
N LEU A 759 -0.28 33.71 -17.92
CA LEU A 759 -0.89 34.79 -17.15
C LEU A 759 -0.35 36.14 -17.67
N HIS A 760 -1.27 37.00 -18.12
CA HIS A 760 -0.99 38.31 -18.71
C HIS A 760 -1.76 39.41 -17.97
N THR A 761 -1.28 40.66 -18.03
CA THR A 761 -1.97 41.84 -17.48
C THR A 761 -2.15 42.93 -18.54
N TYR A 762 -3.16 43.80 -18.35
CA TYR A 762 -3.50 44.85 -19.32
C TYR A 762 -2.48 46.01 -19.33
N GLN A 763 -1.95 46.41 -18.18
CA GLN A 763 -0.98 47.50 -17.98
C GLN A 763 -0.12 47.25 -16.71
N ASP A 764 1.04 47.93 -16.68
CA ASP A 764 2.03 48.10 -15.60
C ASP A 764 2.76 46.89 -15.00
N ASP A 765 4.07 47.11 -14.79
CA ASP A 765 5.11 46.16 -14.38
C ASP A 765 5.04 45.72 -12.89
N ILE A 766 3.91 45.96 -12.20
CA ILE A 766 3.80 45.83 -10.73
C ILE A 766 2.48 45.19 -10.31
N ILE A 767 2.54 44.25 -9.37
CA ILE A 767 1.41 43.55 -8.76
C ILE A 767 1.36 43.79 -7.25
N SER A 768 0.19 44.14 -6.73
CA SER A 768 -0.04 44.27 -5.29
C SER A 768 -0.37 42.89 -4.71
N LEU A 769 0.50 42.38 -3.83
CA LEU A 769 0.34 41.08 -3.18
C LEU A 769 -0.02 41.28 -1.70
N PRO A 770 -0.83 40.39 -1.09
CA PRO A 770 -1.24 40.53 0.30
C PRO A 770 -0.14 40.14 1.29
N ASP A 771 -0.01 40.91 2.37
CA ASP A 771 1.03 40.76 3.42
C ASP A 771 0.95 39.44 4.21
N GLU A 772 -0.18 38.73 4.14
CA GLU A 772 -0.35 37.42 4.77
C GLU A 772 0.23 36.26 3.93
N LEU A 773 0.88 36.53 2.79
CA LEU A 773 1.53 35.48 2.01
C LEU A 773 2.67 34.80 2.79
N ARG A 774 2.61 33.47 2.82
CA ARG A 774 3.60 32.57 3.43
C ARG A 774 4.41 31.83 2.38
N TYR A 775 3.79 31.49 1.25
CA TYR A 775 4.46 30.75 0.18
C TYR A 775 3.95 31.16 -1.19
N LEU A 776 4.87 31.68 -2.02
CA LEU A 776 4.60 32.10 -3.38
C LEU A 776 5.40 31.24 -4.37
N VAL A 777 4.70 30.49 -5.22
CA VAL A 777 5.23 29.80 -6.39
C VAL A 777 4.57 30.38 -7.62
N TRP A 778 5.36 30.96 -8.54
CA TRP A 778 4.86 31.55 -9.78
C TRP A 778 5.86 31.34 -10.91
N HIS A 779 5.66 30.28 -11.69
CA HIS A 779 6.48 30.01 -12.87
C HIS A 779 6.18 31.05 -13.95
N TYR A 780 7.22 31.52 -14.64
CA TYR A 780 7.10 32.55 -15.69
C TYR A 780 6.44 33.83 -15.18
N TYR A 781 6.76 34.23 -13.94
CA TYR A 781 6.24 35.44 -13.31
C TYR A 781 6.41 36.66 -14.25
N PRO A 782 5.32 37.35 -14.60
CA PRO A 782 5.33 38.26 -15.75
C PRO A 782 5.87 39.66 -15.43
N PHE A 783 5.98 40.03 -14.16
CA PHE A 783 6.31 41.40 -13.74
C PHE A 783 7.81 41.62 -13.56
N LYS A 784 8.26 42.88 -13.69
CA LYS A 784 9.67 43.26 -13.58
C LYS A 784 10.19 43.28 -12.14
N SER A 785 9.31 43.41 -11.15
CA SER A 785 9.64 43.34 -9.72
C SER A 785 8.41 42.98 -8.87
N LEU A 786 8.63 42.70 -7.58
CA LEU A 786 7.55 42.69 -6.59
C LEU A 786 7.24 44.13 -6.15
N SER A 787 5.96 44.45 -5.92
CA SER A 787 5.56 45.80 -5.55
C SER A 787 6.26 46.30 -4.29
N SER A 788 6.63 47.59 -4.30
CA SER A 788 7.15 48.29 -3.13
C SER A 788 6.15 48.41 -1.97
N SER A 789 4.85 48.28 -2.24
CA SER A 789 3.79 48.30 -1.22
C SER A 789 3.66 46.99 -0.45
N TYR A 790 4.17 45.88 -0.99
CA TYR A 790 4.03 44.56 -0.38
C TYR A 790 5.03 44.37 0.76
N ASN A 791 4.57 43.91 1.93
CA ASN A 791 5.44 43.61 3.06
C ASN A 791 5.68 42.09 3.20
N PRO A 792 6.84 41.56 2.76
CA PRO A 792 7.16 40.13 2.79
C PRO A 792 7.52 39.58 4.19
N LYS A 793 7.19 40.26 5.30
CA LYS A 793 7.58 39.85 6.67
C LYS A 793 7.20 38.40 7.02
N ASN A 794 6.06 37.95 6.52
CA ASN A 794 5.50 36.64 6.79
C ASN A 794 5.97 35.56 5.80
N LEU A 795 6.69 35.96 4.74
CA LEU A 795 7.03 35.07 3.63
C LEU A 795 8.08 34.05 4.06
N ILE A 796 7.77 32.77 3.87
CA ILE A 796 8.65 31.64 4.24
C ILE A 796 9.41 31.14 3.01
N ALA A 797 8.75 31.08 1.85
CA ALA A 797 9.34 30.64 0.61
C ALA A 797 8.85 31.46 -0.59
N LEU A 798 9.78 31.80 -1.48
CA LEU A 798 9.55 32.53 -2.72
C LEU A 798 10.16 31.76 -3.88
N GLU A 799 9.35 31.34 -4.85
CA GLU A 799 9.78 30.61 -6.04
C GLU A 799 9.20 31.24 -7.30
N LEU A 800 10.03 31.97 -8.04
CA LEU A 800 9.66 32.67 -9.27
C LEU A 800 10.53 32.21 -10.45
N PRO A 801 10.64 30.90 -10.75
CA PRO A 801 11.53 30.43 -11.81
C PRO A 801 11.06 30.93 -13.18
N TYR A 802 12.02 31.20 -14.08
CA TYR A 802 11.79 31.73 -15.42
C TYR A 802 11.07 33.09 -15.45
N GLY A 803 11.11 33.84 -14.35
CA GLY A 803 10.46 35.13 -14.26
C GLY A 803 11.14 36.21 -15.09
N LYS A 804 10.37 37.23 -15.45
CA LYS A 804 10.85 38.40 -16.21
C LYS A 804 11.49 39.49 -15.34
N MET A 805 11.64 39.26 -14.04
CA MET A 805 12.08 40.30 -13.12
C MET A 805 13.47 40.83 -13.44
N GLU A 806 13.62 42.14 -13.34
CA GLU A 806 14.90 42.83 -13.38
C GLU A 806 15.46 43.06 -11.97
N GLN A 807 14.59 43.19 -10.98
CA GLN A 807 14.90 43.34 -9.56
C GLN A 807 13.87 42.58 -8.73
N LEU A 808 14.28 41.99 -7.60
CA LEU A 808 13.36 41.22 -6.74
C LEU A 808 12.34 42.12 -6.01
N TRP A 809 12.82 43.04 -5.16
CA TRP A 809 12.04 44.08 -4.46
C TRP A 809 12.96 45.25 -4.04
N ASN A 810 12.40 46.32 -3.48
CA ASN A 810 13.13 47.50 -3.00
C ASN A 810 13.83 47.26 -1.65
N GLU A 811 14.88 48.04 -1.34
CA GLU A 811 15.73 47.89 -0.14
C GLU A 811 15.06 48.29 1.20
N VAL A 812 13.73 48.49 1.21
CA VAL A 812 12.96 48.98 2.37
C VAL A 812 12.67 47.85 3.38
N HIS A 813 12.68 46.59 2.95
CA HIS A 813 12.24 45.46 3.78
C HIS A 813 13.40 44.85 4.58
N GLN A 814 13.44 45.10 5.89
CA GLN A 814 14.47 44.56 6.79
C GLN A 814 13.97 43.46 7.73
N ASP A 815 12.66 43.23 7.82
CA ASP A 815 12.08 42.15 8.63
C ASP A 815 11.74 40.95 7.75
N LEU A 816 12.71 40.05 7.55
CA LEU A 816 12.57 38.84 6.71
C LEU A 816 12.87 37.57 7.53
N VAL A 817 12.65 37.62 8.85
CA VAL A 817 13.07 36.55 9.79
C VAL A 817 12.41 35.21 9.50
N HIS A 818 11.25 35.20 8.84
CA HIS A 818 10.52 33.99 8.44
C HIS A 818 11.00 33.39 7.12
N LEU A 819 11.76 34.13 6.30
CA LEU A 819 12.19 33.67 4.99
C LEU A 819 13.23 32.55 5.11
N ARG A 820 13.00 31.45 4.38
CA ARG A 820 13.82 30.23 4.41
C ARG A 820 14.35 29.88 3.03
N ARG A 821 13.66 30.28 1.96
CA ARG A 821 14.00 29.88 0.60
C ARG A 821 13.64 30.96 -0.42
N ILE A 822 14.59 31.23 -1.33
CA ILE A 822 14.40 32.04 -2.52
C ILE A 822 14.84 31.19 -3.73
N ASN A 823 13.97 31.06 -4.73
CA ASN A 823 14.26 30.40 -6.00
C ASN A 823 13.89 31.32 -7.17
N LEU A 824 14.92 31.74 -7.90
CA LEU A 824 14.89 32.62 -9.06
C LEU A 824 15.56 31.94 -10.25
N PHE A 825 15.51 30.61 -10.33
CA PHE A 825 16.12 29.86 -11.42
C PHE A 825 15.73 30.42 -12.79
N SER A 826 16.72 30.61 -13.66
CA SER A 826 16.59 31.08 -15.04
C SER A 826 15.84 32.41 -15.19
N CYS A 827 15.91 33.29 -14.20
CA CYS A 827 15.42 34.67 -14.32
C CYS A 827 16.45 35.51 -15.09
N LYS A 828 16.46 35.37 -16.42
CA LYS A 828 17.52 35.89 -17.30
C LYS A 828 17.70 37.40 -17.26
N ASN A 829 16.65 38.15 -16.93
CA ASN A 829 16.66 39.61 -16.85
C ASN A 829 17.08 40.15 -15.48
N LEU A 830 17.22 39.30 -14.47
CA LEU A 830 17.49 39.71 -13.09
C LEU A 830 18.88 40.32 -13.00
N LYS A 831 18.97 41.60 -12.62
CA LYS A 831 20.23 42.37 -12.55
C LYS A 831 20.81 42.42 -11.14
N LYS A 832 19.95 42.53 -10.11
CA LYS A 832 20.34 42.73 -8.70
C LYS A 832 19.43 41.97 -7.74
N ILE A 833 20.02 41.43 -6.68
CA ILE A 833 19.33 40.93 -5.49
C ILE A 833 19.36 42.01 -4.39
N PRO A 834 18.25 42.35 -3.75
CA PRO A 834 18.19 43.32 -2.65
C PRO A 834 18.94 42.82 -1.41
N ASN A 835 19.25 43.73 -0.47
CA ASN A 835 19.91 43.37 0.79
C ASN A 835 19.10 42.33 1.57
N LEU A 836 19.74 41.22 1.98
CA LEU A 836 19.14 40.10 2.71
C LEU A 836 19.54 40.07 4.19
N SER A 837 20.01 41.17 4.78
CA SER A 837 20.35 41.32 6.22
C SER A 837 19.24 40.84 7.15
N GLY A 838 17.99 41.18 6.84
CA GLY A 838 16.81 40.73 7.60
C GLY A 838 16.50 39.23 7.53
N ALA A 839 17.02 38.53 6.51
CA ALA A 839 16.67 37.14 6.21
C ALA A 839 17.57 36.13 6.95
N VAL A 840 17.84 36.36 8.24
CA VAL A 840 18.84 35.61 9.05
C VAL A 840 18.64 34.08 9.07
N ASN A 841 17.42 33.62 8.81
CA ASN A 841 17.05 32.21 8.78
C ASN A 841 17.01 31.61 7.36
N LEU A 842 17.43 32.35 6.32
CA LEU A 842 17.46 31.89 4.94
C LEU A 842 18.35 30.65 4.82
N LYS A 843 17.81 29.55 4.29
CA LYS A 843 18.51 28.26 4.13
C LYS A 843 18.95 28.00 2.69
N ARG A 844 18.21 28.52 1.70
CA ARG A 844 18.53 28.32 0.27
C ARG A 844 18.28 29.58 -0.56
N LEU A 845 19.26 29.91 -1.40
CA LEU A 845 19.18 30.93 -2.46
C LEU A 845 19.55 30.28 -3.79
N ASP A 846 18.64 30.30 -4.74
CA ASP A 846 18.82 29.71 -6.06
C ASP A 846 18.65 30.79 -7.13
N CYS A 847 19.73 31.14 -7.82
CA CYS A 847 19.77 32.11 -8.92
C CYS A 847 20.45 31.50 -10.15
N GLU A 848 20.47 30.17 -10.28
CA GLU A 848 21.11 29.49 -11.40
C GLU A 848 20.50 29.97 -12.73
N ASN A 849 21.34 30.14 -13.77
CA ASN A 849 20.98 30.68 -15.09
C ASN A 849 20.37 32.11 -15.08
N CYS A 850 20.61 32.91 -14.05
CA CYS A 850 20.32 34.35 -14.08
C CYS A 850 21.41 35.11 -14.86
N GLU A 851 21.33 35.06 -16.19
CA GLU A 851 22.40 35.54 -17.09
C GLU A 851 22.77 37.03 -16.92
N SER A 852 21.81 37.88 -16.55
CA SER A 852 22.02 39.33 -16.35
C SER A 852 22.43 39.72 -14.92
N LEU A 853 22.56 38.77 -13.99
CA LEU A 853 22.84 39.08 -12.58
C LEU A 853 24.26 39.61 -12.45
N VAL A 854 24.42 40.88 -12.04
CA VAL A 854 25.73 41.57 -12.04
C VAL A 854 26.46 41.42 -10.71
N GLU A 855 25.72 41.52 -9.62
CA GLU A 855 26.25 41.43 -8.25
C GLU A 855 25.24 40.83 -7.28
N LEU A 856 25.77 40.29 -6.18
CA LEU A 856 25.02 39.83 -5.02
C LEU A 856 25.35 40.74 -3.83
N PRO A 857 24.39 40.99 -2.92
CA PRO A 857 24.70 41.59 -1.64
C PRO A 857 25.63 40.65 -0.85
N SER A 858 26.35 41.19 0.15
CA SER A 858 27.09 40.32 1.07
C SER A 858 26.11 39.35 1.75
N LEU A 859 26.45 38.06 1.74
CA LEU A 859 25.65 37.00 2.36
C LEU A 859 26.33 36.47 3.64
N ALA A 860 27.48 37.02 4.03
CA ALA A 860 28.33 36.50 5.10
C ALA A 860 27.61 36.38 6.46
N HIS A 861 26.65 37.25 6.74
CA HIS A 861 25.84 37.23 7.97
C HIS A 861 24.76 36.12 7.99
N LEU A 862 24.47 35.48 6.86
CA LEU A 862 23.40 34.46 6.73
C LEU A 862 23.83 33.08 7.22
N THR A 863 24.15 32.93 8.51
CA THR A 863 24.70 31.68 9.09
C THR A 863 23.80 30.44 8.92
N SER A 864 22.51 30.62 8.62
CA SER A 864 21.55 29.55 8.29
C SER A 864 21.61 29.07 6.84
N LEU A 865 22.26 29.80 5.94
CA LEU A 865 22.30 29.51 4.50
C LEU A 865 23.14 28.26 4.26
N ARG A 866 22.53 27.19 3.73
CA ARG A 866 23.19 25.90 3.47
C ARG A 866 23.40 25.63 1.99
N THR A 867 22.71 26.38 1.13
CA THR A 867 22.66 26.09 -0.30
C THR A 867 22.58 27.37 -1.12
N LEU A 868 23.50 27.51 -2.07
CA LEU A 868 23.62 28.65 -2.97
C LEU A 868 23.88 28.14 -4.39
N TYR A 869 22.98 28.44 -5.32
CA TYR A 869 23.11 28.06 -6.73
C TYR A 869 23.29 29.30 -7.60
N LEU A 870 24.44 29.38 -8.29
CA LEU A 870 24.84 30.53 -9.12
C LEU A 870 25.41 30.12 -10.48
N MET A 871 25.32 28.83 -10.84
CA MET A 871 25.81 28.34 -12.12
C MET A 871 25.11 29.09 -13.27
N GLY A 872 25.83 29.43 -14.33
CA GLY A 872 25.26 30.14 -15.50
C GLY A 872 24.97 31.63 -15.28
N CYS A 873 25.35 32.23 -14.14
CA CYS A 873 25.26 33.68 -13.92
C CYS A 873 26.39 34.43 -14.65
N ARG A 874 26.31 34.51 -15.99
CA ARG A 874 27.38 34.99 -16.87
C ARG A 874 27.81 36.44 -16.64
N SER A 875 26.92 37.28 -16.12
CA SER A 875 27.22 38.69 -15.81
C SER A 875 27.79 38.90 -14.41
N LEU A 876 27.81 37.87 -13.55
CA LEU A 876 28.23 37.99 -12.14
C LEU A 876 29.76 38.10 -12.07
N LYS A 877 30.27 39.29 -11.75
CA LYS A 877 31.72 39.58 -11.82
C LYS A 877 32.49 39.42 -10.51
N LYS A 878 31.80 39.56 -9.37
CA LYS A 878 32.38 39.49 -8.03
C LYS A 878 32.17 38.10 -7.43
N PHE A 879 33.18 37.60 -6.73
CA PHE A 879 33.05 36.36 -5.95
C PHE A 879 32.08 36.61 -4.78
N PRO A 880 31.13 35.70 -4.50
CA PRO A 880 30.14 35.93 -3.46
C PRO A 880 30.76 35.83 -2.05
N GLU A 881 30.49 36.81 -1.20
CA GLU A 881 30.83 36.78 0.23
C GLU A 881 29.79 35.91 0.97
N ILE A 882 30.20 34.72 1.42
CA ILE A 882 29.30 33.71 2.01
C ILE A 882 29.80 33.26 3.39
N PRO A 883 28.92 32.75 4.27
CA PRO A 883 29.31 32.23 5.59
C PRO A 883 30.15 30.94 5.49
N ASN A 884 30.92 30.65 6.53
CA ASN A 884 31.75 29.45 6.61
C ASN A 884 30.96 28.19 7.05
N ASN A 885 30.00 27.76 6.22
CA ASN A 885 29.16 26.59 6.48
C ASN A 885 28.84 25.77 5.20
N PHE A 886 29.53 26.07 4.08
CA PHE A 886 29.35 25.40 2.79
C PHE A 886 30.43 24.35 2.56
N ASP A 887 30.02 23.12 2.26
CA ASP A 887 30.94 22.05 1.85
C ASP A 887 31.19 22.07 0.33
N THR A 888 30.28 22.64 -0.46
CA THR A 888 30.37 22.68 -1.93
C THR A 888 29.86 24.02 -2.46
N LEU A 889 30.64 24.62 -3.36
CA LEU A 889 30.32 25.87 -4.04
C LEU A 889 30.54 25.72 -5.54
N ASN A 890 29.46 25.86 -6.31
CA ASN A 890 29.49 25.81 -7.78
C ASN A 890 29.19 27.20 -8.37
N LEU A 891 30.21 27.78 -9.01
CA LEU A 891 30.24 29.07 -9.67
C LEU A 891 30.60 28.90 -11.16
N SER A 892 30.26 27.76 -11.75
CA SER A 892 30.52 27.48 -13.17
C SER A 892 29.73 28.42 -14.08
N GLU A 893 30.29 28.73 -15.26
CA GLU A 893 29.68 29.62 -16.27
C GLU A 893 29.36 31.02 -15.73
N THR A 894 30.16 31.53 -14.80
CA THR A 894 30.02 32.88 -14.23
C THR A 894 31.02 33.89 -14.82
N GLY A 895 30.69 35.17 -14.72
CA GLY A 895 31.57 36.28 -15.12
C GLY A 895 32.70 36.59 -14.13
N ILE A 896 32.90 35.76 -13.11
CA ILE A 896 33.82 36.01 -11.99
C ILE A 896 35.24 36.05 -12.52
N LYS A 897 35.97 37.13 -12.23
CA LYS A 897 37.32 37.35 -12.75
C LYS A 897 38.43 36.92 -11.80
N MET A 898 38.16 36.89 -10.50
CA MET A 898 39.16 36.64 -9.46
C MET A 898 38.58 35.82 -8.31
N VAL A 899 39.37 34.89 -7.79
CA VAL A 899 39.13 34.27 -6.47
C VAL A 899 39.87 35.09 -5.41
N PRO A 900 39.17 35.72 -4.45
CA PRO A 900 39.73 36.71 -3.53
C PRO A 900 40.42 36.12 -2.29
N ASP A 901 41.12 36.95 -1.52
CA ASP A 901 41.88 36.56 -0.33
C ASP A 901 41.03 36.03 0.83
N PHE A 902 39.79 36.51 0.99
CA PHE A 902 38.88 36.05 2.05
C PHE A 902 38.45 34.58 1.88
N ILE A 903 38.79 33.92 0.76
CA ILE A 903 38.56 32.49 0.56
C ILE A 903 39.14 31.66 1.72
N GLU A 904 40.19 32.15 2.39
CA GLU A 904 40.77 31.52 3.59
C GLU A 904 39.78 31.30 4.74
N LEU A 905 38.69 32.09 4.78
CA LEU A 905 37.66 32.01 5.81
C LEU A 905 36.69 30.83 5.58
N LEU A 906 36.66 30.24 4.38
CA LEU A 906 35.75 29.15 4.02
C LEU A 906 36.38 27.77 4.31
N ASP A 907 36.90 27.57 5.51
CA ASP A 907 37.73 26.40 5.86
C ASP A 907 37.01 25.04 5.75
N ARG A 908 35.66 25.03 5.79
CA ARG A 908 34.81 23.83 5.58
C ARG A 908 34.62 23.45 4.12
N LEU A 909 34.98 24.32 3.18
CA LEU A 909 34.74 24.11 1.75
C LEU A 909 35.54 22.92 1.24
N GLN A 910 34.85 21.86 0.82
CA GLN A 910 35.44 20.64 0.26
C GLN A 910 35.54 20.69 -1.27
N ARG A 911 34.63 21.41 -1.93
CA ARG A 911 34.55 21.46 -3.39
C ARG A 911 34.29 22.86 -3.90
N LEU A 912 35.17 23.35 -4.76
CA LEU A 912 35.02 24.61 -5.50
C LEU A 912 35.04 24.33 -7.00
N THR A 913 33.95 24.66 -7.69
CA THR A 913 33.81 24.49 -9.14
C THR A 913 33.55 25.84 -9.79
N LEU A 914 34.39 26.20 -10.77
CA LEU A 914 34.43 27.46 -11.51
C LEU A 914 34.52 27.20 -13.02
N THR A 915 34.05 26.04 -13.48
CA THR A 915 34.19 25.58 -14.87
C THR A 915 33.59 26.60 -15.85
N ASN A 916 34.31 26.93 -16.92
CA ASN A 916 33.94 27.92 -17.93
C ASN A 916 33.62 29.32 -17.34
N SER A 917 34.19 29.68 -16.18
CA SER A 917 34.11 31.04 -15.65
C SER A 917 35.20 31.94 -16.22
N MET A 918 35.11 33.25 -15.97
CA MET A 918 36.08 34.24 -16.48
C MET A 918 37.31 34.45 -15.58
N VAL A 919 37.61 33.49 -14.69
CA VAL A 919 38.67 33.61 -13.68
C VAL A 919 40.05 33.70 -14.36
N LYS A 920 40.75 34.82 -14.09
CA LYS A 920 42.12 35.08 -14.55
C LYS A 920 43.14 34.92 -13.44
N ASP A 921 42.75 35.30 -12.22
CA ASP A 921 43.60 35.35 -11.04
C ASP A 921 42.96 34.57 -9.89
N VAL A 922 43.75 33.74 -9.22
CA VAL A 922 43.33 33.00 -8.02
C VAL A 922 44.27 33.42 -6.89
N SER A 923 43.72 33.90 -5.78
CA SER A 923 44.51 34.26 -4.58
C SER A 923 45.31 33.06 -4.08
N SER A 924 46.54 33.30 -3.59
CA SER A 924 47.36 32.27 -2.93
C SER A 924 46.76 31.77 -1.61
N ASN A 925 45.83 32.52 -1.01
CA ASN A 925 45.08 32.12 0.18
C ASN A 925 44.20 30.87 -0.04
N ILE A 926 43.96 30.45 -1.29
CA ILE A 926 43.31 29.17 -1.57
C ILE A 926 44.03 27.98 -0.90
N SER A 927 45.34 28.11 -0.67
CA SER A 927 46.18 27.12 0.01
C SER A 927 45.91 26.95 1.51
N LYS A 928 45.23 27.93 2.12
CA LYS A 928 44.83 27.91 3.53
C LYS A 928 43.59 27.06 3.80
N LEU A 929 42.86 26.66 2.75
CA LEU A 929 41.66 25.85 2.86
C LEU A 929 41.99 24.40 3.29
N LYS A 930 41.74 24.10 4.57
CA LYS A 930 42.09 22.80 5.17
C LYS A 930 41.24 21.65 4.67
N SER A 931 39.98 21.88 4.29
CA SER A 931 39.05 20.83 3.85
C SER A 931 38.90 20.70 2.34
N LEU A 932 39.52 21.57 1.52
CA LEU A 932 39.33 21.56 0.07
C LEU A 932 39.90 20.29 -0.56
N GLU A 933 39.03 19.42 -1.08
CA GLU A 933 39.40 18.18 -1.76
C GLU A 933 39.37 18.31 -3.28
N VAL A 934 38.46 19.13 -3.81
CA VAL A 934 38.24 19.29 -5.26
C VAL A 934 38.25 20.75 -5.69
N LEU A 935 39.11 21.07 -6.65
CA LEU A 935 39.16 22.35 -7.34
C LEU A 935 38.98 22.13 -8.85
N ASP A 936 37.95 22.75 -9.43
CA ASP A 936 37.71 22.72 -10.88
C ASP A 936 37.68 24.14 -11.46
N LEU A 937 38.70 24.44 -12.27
CA LEU A 937 38.90 25.68 -13.03
C LEU A 937 38.86 25.42 -14.54
N SER A 938 38.30 24.29 -14.97
CA SER A 938 38.31 23.87 -16.37
C SER A 938 37.72 24.96 -17.28
N GLY A 939 38.37 25.26 -18.41
CA GLY A 939 37.91 26.27 -19.36
C GLY A 939 38.11 27.73 -18.93
N CYS A 940 38.73 28.00 -17.77
CA CYS A 940 38.98 29.38 -17.32
C CYS A 940 40.14 30.05 -18.10
N PRO A 941 40.11 31.37 -18.30
CA PRO A 941 41.19 32.14 -18.92
C PRO A 941 42.37 32.44 -17.97
N ILE A 942 42.65 31.55 -17.02
CA ILE A 942 43.74 31.68 -16.05
C ILE A 942 45.11 31.64 -16.75
N VAL A 943 46.02 32.55 -16.40
CA VAL A 943 47.36 32.64 -16.99
C VAL A 943 48.40 31.87 -16.17
N LYS A 944 48.29 31.96 -14.85
CA LYS A 944 49.14 31.24 -13.90
C LYS A 944 48.29 30.80 -12.71
N PHE A 945 48.53 29.61 -12.21
CA PHE A 945 48.02 29.21 -10.90
C PHE A 945 48.92 29.86 -9.82
N PRO A 946 48.37 30.38 -8.70
CA PRO A 946 49.17 31.01 -7.65
C PRO A 946 50.23 30.06 -7.13
N THR A 947 51.41 30.62 -6.85
CA THR A 947 52.48 29.91 -6.16
C THR A 947 52.00 29.56 -4.76
N VAL A 948 52.12 28.28 -4.41
CA VAL A 948 51.69 27.73 -3.14
C VAL A 948 52.93 27.50 -2.30
N ASP A 949 53.11 28.21 -1.19
CA ASP A 949 54.18 27.90 -0.25
C ASP A 949 53.88 26.58 0.48
N VAL A 950 54.30 25.47 -0.13
CA VAL A 950 54.10 24.11 0.40
C VAL A 950 55.13 23.77 1.50
N ARG A 951 56.14 24.63 1.72
CA ARG A 951 57.22 24.42 2.71
C ARG A 951 56.83 24.95 4.10
N SER A 952 55.96 25.95 4.18
CA SER A 952 55.43 26.46 5.46
C SER A 952 54.39 25.50 6.06
N ALA A 953 54.58 25.11 7.33
CA ALA A 953 53.64 24.25 8.05
C ALA A 953 52.23 24.86 8.21
N SER A 954 52.12 26.18 8.05
CA SER A 954 50.89 26.97 8.23
C SER A 954 49.97 27.03 6.99
N PHE A 955 50.45 26.68 5.79
CA PHE A 955 49.73 26.88 4.51
C PHE A 955 49.52 25.58 3.72
N ARG A 956 49.15 24.50 4.41
CA ARG A 956 49.07 23.19 3.78
C ARG A 956 47.69 22.94 3.16
N PHE A 957 47.65 22.82 1.83
CA PHE A 957 46.62 22.14 1.02
C PHE A 957 46.42 20.65 1.37
N LYS A 958 46.54 20.21 2.64
CA LYS A 958 46.65 18.78 3.03
C LYS A 958 45.56 17.88 2.43
N SER A 959 44.40 18.44 2.13
CA SER A 959 43.22 17.70 1.67
C SER A 959 43.00 17.75 0.15
N LEU A 960 43.72 18.58 -0.62
CA LEU A 960 43.46 18.74 -2.06
C LEU A 960 43.89 17.48 -2.82
N LYS A 961 42.91 16.76 -3.37
CA LYS A 961 43.10 15.48 -4.06
C LYS A 961 42.85 15.59 -5.56
N TYR A 962 41.88 16.40 -5.96
CA TYR A 962 41.41 16.49 -7.35
C TYR A 962 41.51 17.92 -7.87
N MET A 963 42.29 18.11 -8.93
CA MET A 963 42.46 19.39 -9.61
C MET A 963 42.13 19.25 -11.09
N HIS A 964 41.08 19.96 -11.52
CA HIS A 964 40.63 20.03 -12.91
C HIS A 964 40.92 21.42 -13.47
N MET A 965 41.72 21.49 -14.53
CA MET A 965 42.07 22.72 -15.25
C MET A 965 42.08 22.47 -16.77
N ASN A 966 41.33 21.47 -17.25
CA ASN A 966 41.34 21.15 -18.67
C ASN A 966 40.77 22.31 -19.49
N ARG A 967 41.35 22.56 -20.66
CA ARG A 967 40.98 23.63 -21.61
C ARG A 967 41.22 25.05 -21.10
N CYS A 968 42.11 25.25 -20.13
CA CYS A 968 42.60 26.59 -19.79
C CYS A 968 43.60 27.07 -20.86
N LYS A 969 43.11 27.52 -22.01
CA LYS A 969 43.94 27.84 -23.19
C LYS A 969 44.94 28.99 -22.95
N SER A 970 44.74 29.81 -21.92
CA SER A 970 45.63 30.93 -21.53
C SER A 970 46.70 30.55 -20.51
N LEU A 971 46.62 29.35 -19.92
CA LEU A 971 47.50 28.90 -18.85
C LEU A 971 48.91 28.69 -19.39
N LYS A 972 49.90 29.43 -18.85
CA LYS A 972 51.31 29.36 -19.26
C LYS A 972 52.19 28.65 -18.23
N LEU A 973 51.86 28.81 -16.94
CA LEU A 973 52.70 28.39 -15.82
C LEU A 973 51.86 27.65 -14.77
N LEU A 974 52.32 26.46 -14.38
CA LEU A 974 51.87 25.70 -13.22
C LEU A 974 53.08 25.42 -12.33
N SER A 975 53.34 26.29 -11.35
CA SER A 975 54.51 26.17 -10.47
C SER A 975 54.12 25.81 -9.05
N GLU A 976 54.92 24.97 -8.40
CA GLU A 976 54.77 24.57 -7.00
C GLU A 976 53.46 23.82 -6.70
N LEU A 977 53.04 22.95 -7.63
CA LEU A 977 51.89 22.08 -7.42
C LEU A 977 52.12 21.11 -6.24
N PRO A 978 51.08 20.83 -5.42
CA PRO A 978 51.19 19.86 -4.34
C PRO A 978 51.53 18.45 -4.88
N PRO A 979 52.53 17.76 -4.30
CA PRO A 979 52.96 16.45 -4.79
C PRO A 979 51.93 15.33 -4.53
N TYR A 980 51.03 15.48 -3.55
CA TYR A 980 50.05 14.45 -3.14
C TYR A 980 48.74 14.43 -3.96
N LEU A 981 48.60 15.24 -5.01
CA LEU A 981 47.40 15.21 -5.87
C LEU A 981 47.14 13.79 -6.40
N LEU A 982 45.92 13.28 -6.19
CA LEU A 982 45.47 12.00 -6.75
C LEU A 982 45.08 12.17 -8.22
N TYR A 983 44.49 13.30 -8.57
CA TYR A 983 44.00 13.58 -9.91
C TYR A 983 44.38 15.00 -10.34
N LEU A 984 45.11 15.13 -11.44
CA LEU A 984 45.38 16.39 -12.13
C LEU A 984 44.97 16.24 -13.60
N ASN A 985 44.08 17.12 -14.07
CA ASN A 985 43.71 17.16 -15.48
C ASN A 985 43.88 18.57 -16.04
N VAL A 986 44.90 18.75 -16.87
CA VAL A 986 45.20 20.00 -17.60
C VAL A 986 45.09 19.78 -19.12
N HIS A 987 44.34 18.77 -19.55
CA HIS A 987 44.15 18.45 -20.97
C HIS A 987 43.74 19.69 -21.79
N GLY A 988 44.37 19.91 -22.93
CA GLY A 988 44.03 20.99 -23.85
C GLY A 988 44.45 22.39 -23.37
N CYS A 989 45.36 22.50 -22.40
CA CYS A 989 46.03 23.76 -22.05
C CYS A 989 47.14 24.07 -23.06
N THR A 990 46.76 24.52 -24.25
CA THR A 990 47.67 24.68 -25.40
C THR A 990 48.79 25.70 -25.19
N SER A 991 48.65 26.65 -24.25
CA SER A 991 49.69 27.66 -23.95
C SER A 991 50.65 27.25 -22.83
N LEU A 992 50.46 26.07 -22.22
CA LEU A 992 51.22 25.65 -21.04
C LEU A 992 52.67 25.38 -21.42
N LYS A 993 53.61 26.14 -20.82
CA LYS A 993 55.05 26.05 -21.09
C LYS A 993 55.85 25.47 -19.93
N LYS A 994 55.50 25.88 -18.70
CA LYS A 994 56.22 25.48 -17.48
C LYS A 994 55.32 24.72 -16.51
N VAL A 995 55.80 23.57 -16.03
CA VAL A 995 55.21 22.79 -14.94
C VAL A 995 56.30 22.46 -13.92
N SER A 996 56.05 22.74 -12.64
CA SER A 996 56.89 22.30 -11.52
C SER A 996 56.04 21.85 -10.33
N PHE A 997 56.60 20.93 -9.55
CA PHE A 997 56.03 20.42 -8.30
C PHE A 997 56.89 20.89 -7.13
N ALA A 998 56.31 21.01 -5.93
CA ALA A 998 57.05 21.48 -4.76
C ALA A 998 58.11 20.48 -4.27
N ASP A 999 59.16 20.99 -3.62
CA ASP A 999 60.28 20.18 -3.11
C ASP A 999 59.85 19.17 -2.04
N GLN A 1000 60.54 18.03 -2.08
CA GLN A 1000 60.07 16.74 -1.59
C GLN A 1000 60.23 16.58 -0.07
N ASN A 1001 59.15 16.23 0.63
CA ASN A 1001 59.22 15.48 1.89
C ASN A 1001 58.48 14.15 1.70
N LEU A 1002 59.23 13.05 1.57
CA LEU A 1002 58.69 11.69 1.35
C LEU A 1002 57.74 11.24 2.48
N TYR A 1003 57.93 11.75 3.71
CA TYR A 1003 57.10 11.47 4.89
C TYR A 1003 55.66 12.05 4.83
N GLN A 1004 55.31 12.84 3.80
CA GLN A 1004 53.96 13.43 3.70
C GLN A 1004 52.92 12.53 3.02
N PHE A 1005 53.33 11.45 2.35
CA PHE A 1005 52.38 10.55 1.70
C PHE A 1005 51.71 9.54 2.66
N ASP A 1006 52.21 9.42 3.91
CA ASP A 1006 51.63 8.56 4.96
C ASP A 1006 50.27 9.08 5.46
N SER A 1007 49.96 10.37 5.25
CA SER A 1007 48.67 10.98 5.61
C SER A 1007 47.54 10.66 4.63
N LEU A 1008 47.82 10.02 3.49
CA LEU A 1008 46.81 9.49 2.58
C LEU A 1008 46.29 8.19 3.19
N GLY A 1009 45.21 8.31 3.97
CA GLY A 1009 44.57 7.21 4.69
C GLY A 1009 44.21 6.00 3.83
N ASP A 1010 43.55 5.02 4.43
CA ASP A 1010 43.19 3.72 3.81
C ASP A 1010 42.08 3.85 2.74
N GLU A 1011 42.28 4.74 1.76
CA GLU A 1011 41.33 5.04 0.72
C GLU A 1011 41.25 3.87 -0.27
N ARG A 1012 40.02 3.41 -0.47
CA ARG A 1012 39.65 2.29 -1.34
C ARG A 1012 39.87 2.55 -2.84
N ASP A 1013 40.23 3.78 -3.24
CA ASP A 1013 40.51 4.18 -4.64
C ASP A 1013 41.99 4.56 -4.84
N GLY A 1014 42.87 3.57 -4.98
CA GLY A 1014 44.31 3.76 -5.22
C GLY A 1014 44.70 4.20 -6.63
N VAL A 1015 43.90 5.05 -7.29
CA VAL A 1015 44.08 5.44 -8.69
C VAL A 1015 44.62 6.87 -8.79
N PHE A 1016 45.86 7.02 -9.28
CA PHE A 1016 46.53 8.30 -9.49
C PHE A 1016 46.53 8.65 -10.98
N ARG A 1017 46.08 9.85 -11.34
CA ARG A 1017 45.98 10.30 -12.74
C ARG A 1017 46.53 11.70 -12.94
N MET A 1018 47.39 11.85 -13.94
CA MET A 1018 47.94 13.14 -14.36
C MET A 1018 47.84 13.26 -15.88
N LEU A 1019 46.98 14.16 -16.35
CA LEU A 1019 46.63 14.29 -17.77
C LEU A 1019 47.05 15.66 -18.31
N PHE A 1020 48.09 15.67 -19.14
CA PHE A 1020 48.62 16.82 -19.87
C PHE A 1020 48.35 16.74 -21.37
N CYS A 1021 47.43 15.89 -21.82
CA CYS A 1021 47.21 15.63 -23.25
C CYS A 1021 46.92 16.95 -24.00
N ASN A 1022 47.41 17.07 -25.23
CA ASN A 1022 47.35 18.28 -26.06
C ASN A 1022 48.11 19.54 -25.53
N CYS A 1023 49.01 19.43 -24.55
CA CYS A 1023 49.85 20.54 -24.07
C CYS A 1023 51.21 20.64 -24.81
N PHE A 1024 51.22 20.80 -26.14
CA PHE A 1024 52.43 20.67 -26.97
C PHE A 1024 53.54 21.72 -26.75
N ASN A 1025 53.24 22.80 -26.02
CA ASN A 1025 54.19 23.89 -25.75
C ASN A 1025 55.03 23.67 -24.47
N LEU A 1026 54.91 22.53 -23.81
CA LEU A 1026 55.71 22.17 -22.63
C LEU A 1026 57.21 22.16 -22.99
N ASN A 1027 58.02 22.87 -22.20
CA ASN A 1027 59.47 22.84 -22.36
C ASN A 1027 60.07 21.53 -21.81
N GLN A 1028 61.31 21.23 -22.18
CA GLN A 1028 61.98 19.98 -21.76
C GLN A 1028 62.14 19.87 -20.24
N GLU A 1029 62.41 20.98 -19.54
CA GLU A 1029 62.45 21.04 -18.07
C GLU A 1029 61.13 20.55 -17.45
N SER A 1030 59.99 20.98 -18.02
CA SER A 1030 58.67 20.58 -17.53
C SER A 1030 58.34 19.13 -17.82
N ILE A 1031 58.74 18.62 -18.99
CA ILE A 1031 58.62 17.20 -19.31
C ILE A 1031 59.41 16.39 -18.29
N ASN A 1032 60.66 16.77 -18.00
CA ASN A 1032 61.49 16.12 -16.99
C ASN A 1032 60.82 16.17 -15.61
N ASN A 1033 60.26 17.31 -15.20
CA ASN A 1033 59.54 17.45 -13.93
C ASN A 1033 58.30 16.54 -13.84
N ILE A 1034 57.54 16.41 -14.93
CA ILE A 1034 56.37 15.53 -15.02
C ILE A 1034 56.81 14.05 -14.90
N GLU A 1035 57.85 13.66 -15.62
CA GLU A 1035 58.43 12.30 -15.54
C GLU A 1035 58.94 12.00 -14.13
N GLU A 1036 59.65 12.93 -13.50
CA GLU A 1036 60.18 12.76 -12.15
C GLU A 1036 59.10 12.63 -11.10
N ASN A 1037 58.06 13.47 -11.16
CA ASN A 1037 56.92 13.33 -10.25
C ASN A 1037 56.19 11.99 -10.45
N ALA A 1038 55.97 11.56 -11.70
CA ALA A 1038 55.39 10.25 -11.98
C ALA A 1038 56.23 9.12 -11.37
N MET A 1039 57.55 9.13 -11.57
CA MET A 1039 58.46 8.13 -11.00
C MET A 1039 58.49 8.14 -9.47
N LEU A 1040 58.45 9.32 -8.85
CA LEU A 1040 58.41 9.45 -7.39
C LEU A 1040 57.13 8.85 -6.80
N LYS A 1041 55.97 9.14 -7.39
CA LYS A 1041 54.68 8.57 -6.98
C LYS A 1041 54.66 7.06 -7.16
N ILE A 1042 55.22 6.53 -8.25
CA ILE A 1042 55.31 5.09 -8.46
C ILE A 1042 56.18 4.44 -7.39
N ARG A 1043 57.35 5.01 -7.07
CA ARG A 1043 58.22 4.50 -6.00
C ARG A 1043 57.51 4.47 -4.65
N PHE A 1044 56.77 5.52 -4.32
CA PHE A 1044 55.97 5.57 -3.10
C PHE A 1044 54.87 4.49 -3.09
N LEU A 1045 54.10 4.37 -4.18
CA LEU A 1045 53.03 3.37 -4.30
C LEU A 1045 53.56 1.95 -4.25
N ALA A 1046 54.69 1.68 -4.89
CA ALA A 1046 55.32 0.37 -4.88
C ALA A 1046 55.70 -0.08 -3.47
N LYS A 1047 56.22 0.82 -2.61
CA LYS A 1047 56.46 0.54 -1.18
C LYS A 1047 55.17 0.16 -0.45
N LYS A 1048 54.10 0.93 -0.65
CA LYS A 1048 52.78 0.66 -0.02
C LYS A 1048 52.15 -0.65 -0.52
N TRP A 1049 52.31 -0.96 -1.80
CA TRP A 1049 51.83 -2.21 -2.41
C TRP A 1049 52.62 -3.42 -1.91
N ALA A 1050 53.94 -3.32 -1.82
CA ALA A 1050 54.82 -4.34 -1.24
C ALA A 1050 54.47 -4.63 0.23
N ALA A 1051 54.37 -3.59 1.07
CA ALA A 1051 54.01 -3.75 2.49
C ALA A 1051 52.62 -4.40 2.70
N ARG A 1052 51.63 -4.10 1.83
CA ARG A 1052 50.29 -4.73 1.89
C ARG A 1052 50.31 -6.19 1.44
N PHE A 1053 51.19 -6.56 0.50
CA PHE A 1053 51.36 -7.94 0.07
C PHE A 1053 51.81 -8.82 1.24
N ASP A 1054 52.81 -8.36 2.00
CA ASP A 1054 53.34 -9.06 3.18
C ASP A 1054 52.29 -9.25 4.28
N CYS A 1055 51.44 -8.25 4.49
CA CYS A 1055 50.48 -8.25 5.60
C CYS A 1055 49.12 -8.94 5.26
N CYS A 1056 48.74 -9.15 3.97
CA CYS A 1056 47.42 -9.71 3.57
C CYS A 1056 47.43 -10.76 2.44
N GLY A 1057 48.59 -11.07 1.85
CA GLY A 1057 48.74 -12.10 0.79
C GLY A 1057 48.05 -11.80 -0.55
N LYS A 1058 47.41 -10.62 -0.72
CA LYS A 1058 46.77 -10.18 -1.96
C LYS A 1058 46.91 -8.67 -2.15
N ILE A 1059 47.24 -8.25 -3.38
CA ILE A 1059 47.29 -6.85 -3.79
C ILE A 1059 45.90 -6.41 -4.29
N PRO A 1060 45.34 -5.24 -3.86
CA PRO A 1060 44.06 -4.76 -4.35
C PRO A 1060 44.07 -4.49 -5.87
N ASP A 1061 43.14 -5.10 -6.59
CA ASP A 1061 43.09 -5.25 -8.06
C ASP A 1061 42.88 -3.94 -8.87
N LEU A 1062 42.66 -2.80 -8.21
CA LEU A 1062 42.23 -1.54 -8.84
C LEU A 1062 43.22 -0.37 -8.70
N SER A 1063 44.33 -0.52 -7.98
CA SER A 1063 45.29 0.59 -7.78
C SER A 1063 46.22 0.76 -8.98
N SER A 1064 46.26 1.97 -9.55
CA SER A 1064 47.02 2.28 -10.77
C SER A 1064 47.57 3.70 -10.75
N LEU A 1065 48.74 3.93 -11.34
CA LEU A 1065 49.23 5.26 -11.68
C LEU A 1065 49.23 5.45 -13.19
N ILE A 1066 48.72 6.60 -13.60
CA ILE A 1066 48.58 6.98 -14.99
C ILE A 1066 49.07 8.42 -15.17
N CYS A 1067 50.10 8.61 -16.00
CA CYS A 1067 50.52 9.92 -16.45
C CYS A 1067 50.53 9.96 -17.98
N CYS A 1068 49.88 10.95 -18.58
CA CYS A 1068 49.84 11.14 -20.02
C CYS A 1068 50.23 12.56 -20.41
N PHE A 1069 51.16 12.71 -21.34
CA PHE A 1069 51.61 14.01 -21.85
C PHE A 1069 51.98 13.91 -23.34
N PRO A 1070 51.99 15.03 -24.10
CA PRO A 1070 52.31 15.01 -25.52
C PRO A 1070 53.78 14.69 -25.78
N GLY A 1071 54.05 13.96 -26.87
CA GLY A 1071 55.41 13.66 -27.32
C GLY A 1071 55.54 12.29 -27.96
N ASN A 1072 56.62 12.11 -28.74
CA ASN A 1072 56.95 10.86 -29.42
C ASN A 1072 58.31 10.26 -29.01
N LYS A 1073 59.02 10.87 -28.06
CA LYS A 1073 60.33 10.41 -27.57
C LYS A 1073 60.20 9.89 -26.14
N ILE A 1074 60.76 8.71 -25.89
CA ILE A 1074 60.86 8.12 -24.55
C ILE A 1074 62.20 8.56 -23.93
N SER A 1075 62.17 9.00 -22.67
CA SER A 1075 63.35 9.46 -21.95
C SER A 1075 64.37 8.32 -21.73
N ALA A 1076 65.52 8.43 -22.41
CA ALA A 1076 66.62 7.45 -22.30
C ALA A 1076 67.22 7.37 -20.89
N ASN A 1077 67.19 8.48 -20.15
CA ASN A 1077 67.74 8.55 -18.79
C ASN A 1077 66.86 7.81 -17.77
N LYS A 1078 65.55 7.74 -17.98
CA LYS A 1078 64.61 7.05 -17.08
C LYS A 1078 64.31 5.62 -17.56
N PHE A 1079 64.10 5.43 -18.86
CA PHE A 1079 63.80 4.13 -19.46
C PHE A 1079 64.99 3.65 -20.29
N LYS A 1080 65.91 2.88 -19.68
CA LYS A 1080 67.10 2.37 -20.39
C LYS A 1080 66.75 1.32 -21.45
N CYS A 1081 65.71 0.52 -21.21
CA CYS A 1081 65.25 -0.51 -22.13
C CYS A 1081 64.08 0.03 -22.96
N GLN A 1082 64.27 0.23 -24.26
CA GLN A 1082 63.27 0.77 -25.18
C GLN A 1082 63.22 -0.01 -26.51
N SER A 1083 62.08 0.03 -27.18
CA SER A 1083 61.83 -0.65 -28.45
C SER A 1083 60.99 0.24 -29.37
N MET A 1084 61.24 0.12 -30.68
CA MET A 1084 60.48 0.77 -31.75
C MET A 1084 59.22 -0.02 -32.15
N ASN A 1085 58.87 -1.06 -31.40
CA ASN A 1085 57.71 -1.92 -31.60
C ASN A 1085 56.85 -1.96 -30.33
N SER A 1086 55.72 -2.67 -30.39
CA SER A 1086 54.82 -2.89 -29.24
C SER A 1086 55.29 -3.97 -28.26
N SER A 1087 56.54 -4.45 -28.37
CA SER A 1087 57.12 -5.49 -27.51
C SER A 1087 58.59 -5.23 -27.19
N LEU A 1088 59.03 -5.72 -26.02
CA LEU A 1088 60.38 -5.55 -25.48
C LEU A 1088 60.76 -6.75 -24.61
N SER A 1089 62.02 -7.19 -24.64
CA SER A 1089 62.60 -8.14 -23.67
C SER A 1089 63.81 -7.51 -22.98
N LEU A 1090 64.04 -7.83 -21.71
CA LEU A 1090 65.18 -7.37 -20.92
C LEU A 1090 65.67 -8.44 -19.94
N LYS A 1091 66.95 -8.35 -19.57
CA LYS A 1091 67.55 -9.17 -18.52
C LYS A 1091 67.31 -8.55 -17.14
N ILE A 1092 66.94 -9.37 -16.16
CA ILE A 1092 66.79 -9.02 -14.75
C ILE A 1092 68.05 -9.48 -14.00
N ALA A 1093 68.50 -8.68 -13.03
CA ALA A 1093 69.66 -9.05 -12.23
C ALA A 1093 69.25 -10.06 -11.15
N PRO A 1094 69.91 -11.22 -11.01
CA PRO A 1094 69.49 -12.25 -10.06
C PRO A 1094 69.56 -11.75 -8.60
N ASN A 1095 68.63 -12.21 -7.77
CA ASN A 1095 68.62 -11.90 -6.34
C ASN A 1095 69.62 -12.85 -5.65
N GLY A 1096 70.86 -12.41 -5.44
CA GLY A 1096 71.99 -13.23 -4.95
C GLY A 1096 71.89 -13.74 -3.50
N GLY A 1097 70.71 -14.19 -3.06
CA GLY A 1097 70.47 -14.82 -1.75
C GLY A 1097 70.19 -13.87 -0.58
N GLY A 1098 70.14 -12.56 -0.79
CA GLY A 1098 69.96 -11.56 0.27
C GLY A 1098 68.56 -10.95 0.31
N GLY A 1099 67.67 -11.47 1.18
CA GLY A 1099 66.39 -10.86 1.56
C GLY A 1099 65.24 -10.97 0.53
N SER A 1100 64.00 -10.87 1.01
CA SER A 1100 62.81 -10.73 0.14
C SER A 1100 62.77 -9.32 -0.45
N ARG A 1101 62.72 -9.23 -1.78
CA ARG A 1101 62.59 -7.97 -2.52
C ARG A 1101 61.51 -8.10 -3.58
N PHE A 1102 60.92 -6.97 -3.95
CA PHE A 1102 59.90 -6.87 -4.99
C PHE A 1102 60.47 -6.18 -6.24
N LEU A 1103 60.25 -6.80 -7.39
CA LEU A 1103 60.40 -6.25 -8.73
C LEU A 1103 59.24 -5.31 -9.04
N VAL A 1104 59.53 -4.08 -9.47
CA VAL A 1104 58.53 -3.10 -9.89
C VAL A 1104 58.72 -2.77 -11.35
N PHE A 1105 57.68 -3.01 -12.16
CA PHE A 1105 57.68 -2.64 -13.57
C PHE A 1105 56.95 -1.30 -13.80
N VAL A 1106 57.64 -0.39 -14.47
CA VAL A 1106 57.08 0.85 -14.99
C VAL A 1106 57.25 0.87 -16.48
N PHE A 1107 56.19 1.18 -17.22
CA PHE A 1107 56.25 1.20 -18.67
C PHE A 1107 55.83 2.55 -19.24
N CYS A 1108 56.45 2.87 -20.36
CA CYS A 1108 56.27 4.08 -21.11
C CYS A 1108 55.81 3.72 -22.53
N LEU A 1109 54.59 4.10 -22.92
CA LEU A 1109 54.04 3.80 -24.26
C LEU A 1109 53.87 5.07 -25.06
N VAL A 1110 54.18 5.02 -26.35
CA VAL A 1110 53.89 6.08 -27.32
C VAL A 1110 52.80 5.59 -28.28
N ALA A 1111 51.75 6.39 -28.45
CA ALA A 1111 50.66 6.09 -29.37
C ALA A 1111 50.18 7.35 -30.09
N ASP A 1112 49.80 7.20 -31.35
CA ASP A 1112 49.10 8.24 -32.11
C ASP A 1112 47.61 8.21 -31.76
N LEU A 1113 47.11 9.31 -31.22
CA LEU A 1113 45.71 9.45 -30.82
C LEU A 1113 44.88 10.23 -31.85
N THR A 1114 45.45 10.65 -32.98
CA THR A 1114 44.83 11.56 -33.97
C THR A 1114 43.51 11.02 -34.55
N HIS A 1115 43.42 9.70 -34.75
CA HIS A 1115 42.24 9.06 -35.33
C HIS A 1115 41.15 8.71 -34.30
N CYS A 1116 41.40 8.95 -33.01
CA CYS A 1116 40.50 8.57 -31.93
C CYS A 1116 39.38 9.63 -31.74
N ARG A 1117 38.35 9.57 -32.58
CA ARG A 1117 37.28 10.59 -32.61
C ARG A 1117 36.36 10.62 -31.38
N TYR A 1118 36.26 9.52 -30.62
CA TYR A 1118 35.35 9.39 -29.47
C TYR A 1118 35.89 8.50 -28.34
N ILE A 1119 36.94 8.95 -27.64
CA ILE A 1119 37.43 8.21 -26.48
C ILE A 1119 36.53 8.49 -25.26
N SER A 1120 35.62 7.58 -24.92
CA SER A 1120 35.07 7.55 -23.55
C SER A 1120 36.02 6.87 -22.59
N ASN A 1121 36.68 5.79 -23.04
CA ASN A 1121 37.49 4.90 -22.22
C ASN A 1121 38.65 4.33 -23.07
N VAL A 1122 39.89 4.47 -22.61
CA VAL A 1122 41.04 3.71 -23.16
C VAL A 1122 41.43 2.65 -22.14
N GLU A 1123 41.93 1.51 -22.58
CA GLU A 1123 42.55 0.52 -21.73
C GLU A 1123 43.93 0.17 -22.27
N CYS A 1124 44.96 0.38 -21.46
CA CYS A 1124 46.32 -0.06 -21.75
C CYS A 1124 46.51 -1.47 -21.18
N ILE A 1125 46.81 -2.43 -22.03
CA ILE A 1125 47.00 -3.84 -21.68
C ILE A 1125 48.48 -4.16 -21.83
N CYS A 1126 49.08 -4.68 -20.76
CA CYS A 1126 50.42 -5.26 -20.79
C CYS A 1126 50.30 -6.77 -20.54
N ARG A 1127 50.84 -7.57 -21.46
CA ARG A 1127 51.07 -9.00 -21.23
C ARG A 1127 52.56 -9.20 -21.05
N TYR A 1128 52.96 -9.80 -19.95
CA TYR A 1128 54.38 -10.03 -19.68
C TYR A 1128 54.64 -11.43 -19.17
N GLN A 1129 55.86 -11.91 -19.41
CA GLN A 1129 56.31 -13.22 -19.02
C GLN A 1129 57.66 -13.09 -18.32
N LEU A 1130 57.78 -13.70 -17.15
CA LEU A 1130 59.00 -13.76 -16.35
C LEU A 1130 59.58 -15.18 -16.40
N THR A 1131 60.90 -15.31 -16.53
CA THR A 1131 61.61 -16.60 -16.62
C THR A 1131 62.73 -16.63 -15.58
N ALA A 1132 62.78 -17.68 -14.75
CA ALA A 1132 63.85 -17.92 -13.77
C ALA A 1132 64.93 -18.88 -14.32
N ALA A 1133 66.13 -18.83 -13.74
CA ALA A 1133 67.31 -19.60 -14.18
C ALA A 1133 67.11 -21.13 -14.12
N ASP A 1134 66.37 -21.61 -13.12
CA ASP A 1134 66.30 -23.03 -12.78
C ASP A 1134 64.93 -23.64 -13.08
N GLY A 1135 64.86 -24.41 -14.16
CA GLY A 1135 63.99 -25.59 -14.22
C GLY A 1135 64.54 -26.67 -13.30
N GLY A 1136 64.33 -26.52 -11.99
CA GLY A 1136 64.61 -27.56 -11.01
C GLY A 1136 63.50 -28.60 -11.00
N ASN A 1137 63.88 -29.87 -11.19
CA ASN A 1137 63.03 -31.06 -11.10
C ASN A 1137 62.12 -31.07 -9.86
N ASP A 1138 60.84 -30.74 -10.05
CA ASP A 1138 59.72 -31.52 -9.54
C ASP A 1138 58.57 -31.35 -10.53
N GLY A 1139 58.04 -32.48 -11.01
CA GLY A 1139 57.23 -32.56 -12.23
C GLY A 1139 56.06 -31.58 -12.26
N GLY A 1140 56.19 -30.51 -13.08
CA GLY A 1140 55.13 -29.52 -13.23
C GLY A 1140 55.46 -28.27 -14.06
N GLY A 1141 56.18 -28.40 -15.19
CA GLY A 1141 56.34 -27.33 -16.20
C GLY A 1141 57.41 -26.27 -15.86
N GLY A 1142 58.34 -26.03 -16.80
CA GLY A 1142 59.43 -25.05 -16.63
C GLY A 1142 58.93 -23.71 -16.11
N GLY A 1143 59.62 -23.16 -15.11
CA GLY A 1143 59.21 -22.00 -14.31
C GLY A 1143 59.15 -20.70 -15.11
N TYR A 1144 58.08 -20.51 -15.87
CA TYR A 1144 57.73 -19.22 -16.47
C TYR A 1144 56.34 -18.78 -16.01
N GLU A 1145 56.23 -17.55 -15.49
CA GLU A 1145 54.94 -16.98 -15.08
C GLU A 1145 54.41 -16.09 -16.20
N LYS A 1146 53.22 -16.41 -16.74
CA LYS A 1146 52.54 -15.57 -17.74
C LYS A 1146 51.50 -14.70 -17.06
N LEU A 1147 51.69 -13.39 -17.16
CA LEU A 1147 50.90 -12.39 -16.44
C LEU A 1147 50.26 -11.40 -17.40
N ARG A 1148 49.14 -10.83 -16.96
CA ARG A 1148 48.38 -9.85 -17.73
C ARG A 1148 47.89 -8.74 -16.83
N SER A 1149 48.45 -7.56 -17.03
CA SER A 1149 47.98 -6.34 -16.41
C SER A 1149 47.06 -5.56 -17.33
N LYS A 1150 46.02 -4.96 -16.74
CA LYS A 1150 45.08 -4.10 -17.43
C LYS A 1150 44.93 -2.79 -16.69
N ILE A 1151 45.14 -1.69 -17.39
CA ILE A 1151 44.97 -0.35 -16.84
C ILE A 1151 43.83 0.34 -17.59
N SER A 1152 42.70 0.51 -16.91
CA SER A 1152 41.52 1.17 -17.48
C SER A 1152 41.53 2.67 -17.22
N LEU A 1153 41.53 3.45 -18.30
CA LEU A 1153 41.39 4.91 -18.30
C LEU A 1153 39.91 5.28 -18.47
N LEU A 1154 39.14 5.18 -17.38
CA LEU A 1154 37.67 5.31 -17.38
C LEU A 1154 37.11 6.71 -17.67
N LEU A 1155 37.94 7.73 -17.91
CA LEU A 1155 37.49 9.11 -18.11
C LEU A 1155 38.51 9.89 -18.96
N PHE A 1156 38.55 9.63 -20.27
CA PHE A 1156 39.17 10.58 -21.19
C PHE A 1156 38.20 11.73 -21.51
N PRO A 1157 38.69 12.97 -21.66
CA PRO A 1157 37.84 14.11 -22.02
C PRO A 1157 37.11 13.92 -23.37
N LYS A 1158 35.80 14.21 -23.43
CA LYS A 1158 35.00 14.41 -24.67
C LYS A 1158 34.79 15.90 -24.97
N PRO A 1159 34.64 16.36 -26.23
CA PRO A 1159 35.46 16.18 -27.42
C PRO A 1159 36.24 17.48 -27.79
N GLU A 1160 37.54 17.33 -28.07
CA GLU A 1160 38.30 17.98 -29.16
C GLU A 1160 39.20 16.84 -29.69
N MET A 1161 39.58 16.82 -30.98
CA MET A 1161 40.49 15.78 -31.48
C MET A 1161 41.80 15.79 -30.67
N TYR A 1162 42.25 14.63 -30.19
CA TYR A 1162 43.66 14.48 -29.82
C TYR A 1162 44.48 14.78 -31.06
N LYS A 1163 45.55 15.54 -30.88
CA LYS A 1163 46.46 15.85 -31.99
C LYS A 1163 47.73 15.05 -31.75
N ASP A 1164 48.24 14.36 -32.75
CA ASP A 1164 49.61 13.81 -32.72
C ASP A 1164 49.87 12.76 -31.61
N TYR A 1165 51.14 12.38 -31.46
CA TYR A 1165 51.63 11.39 -30.51
C TYR A 1165 51.51 11.83 -29.05
N HIS A 1166 51.10 10.88 -28.23
CA HIS A 1166 51.05 11.01 -26.78
C HIS A 1166 51.82 9.88 -26.12
N LEU A 1167 52.44 10.21 -24.99
CA LEU A 1167 53.23 9.33 -24.17
C LEU A 1167 52.50 9.00 -22.87
N PHE A 1168 52.55 7.74 -22.46
CA PHE A 1168 51.88 7.19 -21.30
C PHE A 1168 52.90 6.56 -20.36
N ILE A 1169 53.06 7.10 -19.15
CA ILE A 1169 53.80 6.45 -18.05
C ILE A 1169 52.77 5.76 -17.15
N LEU A 1170 52.97 4.46 -16.97
CA LEU A 1170 51.97 3.57 -16.41
C LEU A 1170 52.62 2.56 -15.45
N SER A 1171 51.94 2.30 -14.33
CA SER A 1171 52.28 1.22 -13.40
C SER A 1171 51.03 0.84 -12.60
N THR A 1172 50.91 -0.43 -12.25
CA THR A 1172 49.80 -0.97 -11.45
C THR A 1172 50.30 -1.84 -10.33
N ALA A 1173 49.44 -2.06 -9.34
CA ALA A 1173 49.79 -2.86 -8.18
C ALA A 1173 50.14 -4.32 -8.53
N ASP A 1174 49.54 -4.88 -9.58
CA ASP A 1174 49.86 -6.21 -10.12
C ASP A 1174 51.20 -6.29 -10.89
N MET A 1175 51.87 -5.15 -11.08
CA MET A 1175 53.22 -5.06 -11.64
C MET A 1175 54.31 -4.96 -10.55
N VAL A 1176 53.92 -5.08 -9.29
CA VAL A 1176 54.83 -5.31 -8.17
C VAL A 1176 54.85 -6.81 -7.90
N LYS A 1177 55.99 -7.45 -8.12
CA LYS A 1177 56.14 -8.91 -8.05
C LYS A 1177 57.27 -9.29 -7.12
N GLU A 1178 57.03 -10.25 -6.24
CA GLU A 1178 58.10 -10.83 -5.43
C GLU A 1178 59.17 -11.42 -6.36
N ASP A 1179 60.44 -11.14 -6.08
CA ASP A 1179 61.53 -11.61 -6.93
C ASP A 1179 61.89 -13.06 -6.61
N GLN A 1180 61.50 -13.97 -7.50
CA GLN A 1180 61.76 -15.41 -7.40
C GLN A 1180 63.02 -15.85 -8.17
N ASN A 1181 64.05 -15.00 -8.23
CA ASN A 1181 65.26 -15.21 -9.04
C ASN A 1181 65.01 -15.20 -10.55
N TYR A 1182 64.18 -14.26 -11.02
CA TYR A 1182 63.94 -14.10 -12.45
C TYR A 1182 65.19 -13.55 -13.15
N GLU A 1183 65.52 -14.08 -14.33
CA GLU A 1183 66.66 -13.65 -15.16
C GLU A 1183 66.25 -12.90 -16.42
N GLU A 1184 65.04 -13.17 -16.93
CA GLU A 1184 64.51 -12.52 -18.14
C GLU A 1184 63.05 -12.13 -17.98
N ALA A 1185 62.69 -10.97 -18.55
CA ALA A 1185 61.31 -10.53 -18.70
C ALA A 1185 61.01 -10.09 -20.13
N SER A 1186 59.88 -10.55 -20.67
CA SER A 1186 59.37 -10.14 -21.98
C SER A 1186 57.99 -9.51 -21.88
N PHE A 1187 57.72 -8.46 -22.67
CA PHE A 1187 56.52 -7.63 -22.59
C PHE A 1187 55.89 -7.45 -23.97
N LYS A 1188 54.55 -7.47 -24.03
CA LYS A 1188 53.72 -7.10 -25.19
C LYS A 1188 52.64 -6.12 -24.77
N PHE A 1189 52.56 -4.99 -25.46
CA PHE A 1189 51.68 -3.88 -25.13
C PHE A 1189 50.58 -3.69 -26.17
N TYR A 1190 49.37 -3.40 -25.70
CA TYR A 1190 48.20 -3.13 -26.54
C TYR A 1190 47.42 -1.96 -25.94
N ILE A 1191 46.87 -1.10 -26.79
CA ILE A 1191 45.96 -0.04 -26.35
C ILE A 1191 44.60 -0.32 -26.97
N ARG A 1192 43.56 -0.43 -26.14
CA ARG A 1192 42.19 -0.79 -26.53
C ARG A 1192 41.25 0.37 -26.27
N LEU A 1193 40.38 0.69 -27.22
CA LEU A 1193 39.30 1.66 -27.08
C LEU A 1193 38.01 0.95 -26.68
N LEU A 1194 37.30 1.48 -25.67
CA LEU A 1194 36.03 0.96 -25.18
C LEU A 1194 34.91 1.97 -25.48
N ASP A 1195 34.11 1.72 -26.52
CA ASP A 1195 32.90 2.49 -26.84
C ASP A 1195 31.68 1.84 -26.17
N LEU A 1196 31.08 2.56 -25.22
CA LEU A 1196 29.88 2.13 -24.48
C LEU A 1196 28.62 2.05 -25.36
N ARG A 1197 28.61 2.61 -26.58
CA ARG A 1197 27.42 2.68 -27.43
C ARG A 1197 27.36 1.66 -28.58
N ARG A 1198 28.48 1.03 -28.96
CA ARG A 1198 28.55 0.20 -30.19
C ARG A 1198 29.10 -1.21 -30.05
N GLY A 1199 29.56 -1.65 -28.87
CA GLY A 1199 30.00 -3.03 -28.66
C GLY A 1199 31.24 -3.50 -29.45
N GLY A 1200 31.81 -2.66 -30.34
CA GLY A 1200 33.04 -2.93 -31.09
C GLY A 1200 34.31 -2.67 -30.27
N LYS A 1201 35.35 -3.48 -30.51
CA LYS A 1201 36.68 -3.35 -29.89
C LYS A 1201 37.66 -2.82 -30.94
N GLU A 1202 38.10 -1.57 -30.81
CA GLU A 1202 39.14 -0.97 -31.68
C GLU A 1202 40.47 -0.93 -30.92
N TYR A 1203 41.59 -1.22 -31.59
CA TYR A 1203 42.93 -1.21 -30.99
C TYR A 1203 43.79 -0.12 -31.64
N ILE A 1204 44.52 0.63 -30.81
CA ILE A 1204 45.50 1.62 -31.24
C ILE A 1204 46.87 0.96 -31.26
N LYS A 1205 47.64 1.19 -32.34
CA LYS A 1205 49.01 0.73 -32.47
C LYS A 1205 49.91 1.47 -31.47
N VAL A 1206 50.69 0.69 -30.71
CA VAL A 1206 51.79 1.20 -29.88
C VAL A 1206 53.00 1.36 -30.79
N GLU A 1207 53.47 2.58 -30.97
CA GLU A 1207 54.58 2.91 -31.88
C GLU A 1207 55.94 2.74 -31.23
N ARG A 1208 56.04 3.03 -29.93
CA ARG A 1208 57.26 2.82 -29.15
C ARG A 1208 56.89 2.38 -27.74
N CYS A 1209 57.71 1.54 -27.14
CA CYS A 1209 57.57 1.17 -25.75
C CYS A 1209 58.91 1.22 -25.02
N GLY A 1210 58.88 1.51 -23.72
CA GLY A 1210 60.02 1.45 -22.83
C GLY A 1210 59.62 0.86 -21.49
N VAL A 1211 60.54 0.15 -20.85
CA VAL A 1211 60.35 -0.44 -19.52
C VAL A 1211 61.49 -0.01 -18.60
N HIS A 1212 61.11 0.42 -17.40
CA HIS A 1212 62.01 0.68 -16.30
C HIS A 1212 61.71 -0.32 -15.18
N VAL A 1213 62.76 -0.94 -14.68
CA VAL A 1213 62.69 -1.93 -13.60
C VAL A 1213 63.51 -1.41 -12.43
N PHE A 1214 62.93 -1.45 -11.24
CA PHE A 1214 63.64 -1.19 -10.00
C PHE A 1214 63.12 -2.11 -8.89
N TYR A 1215 63.85 -2.13 -7.78
CA TYR A 1215 63.60 -3.03 -6.66
C TYR A 1215 63.08 -2.25 -5.44
N VAL A 1216 62.21 -2.88 -4.67
CA VAL A 1216 61.73 -2.41 -3.37
C VAL A 1216 61.98 -3.52 -2.36
N ASP A 1217 62.72 -3.25 -1.29
CA ASP A 1217 62.95 -4.24 -0.22
C ASP A 1217 61.65 -4.51 0.55
N ALA A 1218 61.46 -5.75 0.99
CA ALA A 1218 60.36 -6.09 1.89
C ALA A 1218 60.64 -5.47 3.26
N GLU A 1219 59.89 -4.42 3.63
CA GLU A 1219 59.89 -3.94 5.01
C GLU A 1219 59.15 -4.99 5.86
N ARG A 1220 59.86 -5.71 6.73
CA ARG A 1220 59.21 -6.58 7.73
C ARG A 1220 58.19 -5.73 8.49
N CYS A 1221 56.88 -6.00 8.31
CA CYS A 1221 55.82 -5.46 9.18
C CYS A 1221 56.25 -5.79 10.64
N TYR A 1222 56.89 -4.87 11.37
CA TYR A 1222 56.93 -4.97 12.83
C TYR A 1222 55.48 -4.78 13.27
N ARG A 1223 54.88 -5.86 13.75
CA ARG A 1223 53.52 -5.86 14.32
C ARG A 1223 53.39 -4.84 15.45
#